data_AF-A0A917WZJ0-F1
#
_entry.id   AF-A0A917WZJ0-F1
#
_cell.length_a   1.000
_cell.length_b   1.000
_cell.length_c   1.000
_cell.angle_alpha   90.00
_cell.angle_beta   90.00
_cell.angle_gamma   90.00
#
_symmetry.space_group_name_H-M   'P 1'
#
loop_
_entity.id
_entity.type
_entity.pdbx_description
1 polymer ?
#
loop_
_entity_poly.entity_id
_entity_poly.type
_entity_poly.pdbx_seq_one_letter_code
_entity_poly.pdbx_strand_id
1 'polypeptide(L)'
;MFNAPGRRRTTFAGLLALSASLLVGTTSASAPALAAPAPESNGSQFKVLVFTKAVGTKSSSTAAGVAAIKQLGNQLRFTVVETDDAGKFDQAHLKQYRVVVFLNTYGDVLNAAQQAAFEDYYTDGGGFVGVHSAIETETDWSFLTDVLGTRASGSSAVTQARIKVADRVHPASKSLPESWNRTDQWYNFTSNVRGFSHVLATVDENSYAGGTMGYDHPITWCKDYKGGRSFYTGLGDTAASFGTQDLRAHLGGAIQWAAGMTDGDCGATVLANYQMDYIAAPPNVSEPIGFDVLPDGRVVQTDRRGGVRLHDPANNTTHLLAQIPVYMASEDGMYGPAIDNDFANNHWVYLYYSPLTMEAPYPQTTPTANSPTTGADPSVWDPWKGYFQLSRFKFVDGPNPTLDVASEQKIMKVPVDRGACCHVAGDITFDKDNNLWMVTGDDTPAGGGNSGGFAPFNDMLTTTGQYNAPYVDARRSALNTNDLRGKILRIKVQGDGSYTIPAGNLFTGNEEGGGKTRPEIYAMGFRNPFRITVDKDGVAYVTDYSPDSSTPQVNRGPAGTGRMEIVRKPANYGWPLCYSPTLPYYRWNFNTSTPLDNPPQAFECNNPDRGPANTSRWNTGLTYSPPIAQPDMWYSFQDNNAANPLGTPCAAYYMQNPPGKCPQLFPELGTGGVGPHGAAKYDYDPNNPNPTKFPAYYDQSIFFGEFTRDYLREIRLDSSGQVFKINDLLSCGAGPTTPARPFLCDNPMDMMWGKDGNFYLLTYGDGFFNINPDAALVKFSYVKGTRAPIAKLSATPTDGVAPLTVAFSSEGSNDPDPSDSIKFAWDFDGNGTTDSVDPNPTFTYTTNGVYTARLTVTDSSGKTASANTTITVGNTSPTVKVTVPTEGGLFSFGDSIPFNVTVTDPQDGTIDCSRVEVTFVLGHDSHGHAESTATGCSGTLPTFAEDVSHGGNVFGVISASYTDKGGPGGIPALTTVDQATIRQKKQEVEFVVDQSGTNTAATTDTGGGLQRGSLGSGDWIALNGEINLQNINSLTFRTSGGSGAAGTGSVEVRLDAVNGPVLTTVTIAPTANATTYASQTFPITDPGGAHRIYLVFRPVAGGPTNNFFNLNWVEFGGQGVSAP
;
A
#
# COMPACT_ATOMS: atom_id res chain seq x y z
N MET A 1 -24.96 52.61 -29.96
CA MET A 1 -25.59 53.93 -29.76
C MET A 1 -25.23 54.42 -28.35
N PHE A 2 -24.67 55.63 -28.28
CA PHE A 2 -24.50 56.58 -27.15
C PHE A 2 -24.98 56.14 -25.75
N ASN A 3 -24.30 56.33 -24.62
CA ASN A 3 -23.46 57.47 -24.16
C ASN A 3 -22.72 57.07 -22.86
N ALA A 4 -21.49 57.55 -22.66
CA ALA A 4 -20.83 57.72 -21.34
C ALA A 4 -21.43 58.97 -20.63
N PRO A 5 -21.13 59.36 -19.35
CA PRO A 5 -19.86 59.33 -18.59
C PRO A 5 -20.07 58.99 -17.07
N GLY A 6 -19.17 59.08 -16.08
CA GLY A 6 -17.76 59.47 -15.93
C GLY A 6 -17.44 59.77 -14.44
N ARG A 7 -16.14 59.66 -14.10
CA ARG A 7 -15.35 60.40 -13.08
C ARG A 7 -15.54 60.21 -11.55
N ARG A 8 -14.50 59.55 -11.00
CA ARG A 8 -13.63 59.87 -9.83
C ARG A 8 -13.75 61.28 -9.19
N ARG A 9 -13.56 61.34 -7.85
CA ARG A 9 -12.55 62.15 -7.10
C ARG A 9 -12.79 62.07 -5.56
N THR A 10 -11.83 61.57 -4.76
CA THR A 10 -10.87 62.30 -3.86
C THR A 10 -11.57 63.12 -2.75
N THR A 11 -11.19 63.20 -1.45
CA THR A 11 -9.88 63.19 -0.75
C THR A 11 -10.16 63.42 0.76
N PHE A 12 -9.35 62.80 1.65
CA PHE A 12 -8.79 63.30 2.94
C PHE A 12 -9.68 63.77 4.13
N ALA A 13 -9.50 63.15 5.30
CA ALA A 13 -8.62 63.62 6.41
C ALA A 13 -9.07 63.10 7.78
N GLY A 14 -8.14 62.59 8.60
CA GLY A 14 -8.39 62.29 10.02
C GLY A 14 -7.38 61.36 10.70
N LEU A 15 -6.16 61.86 10.94
CA LEU A 15 -5.19 61.43 11.99
C LEU A 15 -5.89 61.44 13.39
N LEU A 16 -5.52 60.77 14.48
CA LEU A 16 -4.43 59.87 14.94
C LEU A 16 -4.89 59.33 16.32
N ALA A 17 -4.62 58.07 16.68
CA ALA A 17 -4.32 57.67 18.07
C ALA A 17 -3.77 56.23 18.12
N LEU A 18 -2.64 56.09 18.83
CA LEU A 18 -1.82 54.90 19.01
C LEU A 18 -2.52 53.77 19.77
N SER A 19 -2.31 52.54 19.32
CA SER A 19 -2.16 51.37 20.19
C SER A 19 -1.11 50.44 19.58
N ALA A 20 -0.02 50.25 20.31
CA ALA A 20 1.12 49.43 19.94
C ALA A 20 0.72 47.95 19.95
N SER A 21 0.87 47.29 18.80
CA SER A 21 0.87 45.83 18.70
C SER A 21 2.28 45.40 18.31
N LEU A 22 2.94 44.64 19.18
CA LEU A 22 4.16 43.92 18.84
C LEU A 22 3.84 42.93 17.72
N LEU A 23 4.30 43.22 16.50
CA LEU A 23 4.45 42.19 15.48
C LEU A 23 5.65 41.31 15.86
N VAL A 24 5.37 40.10 16.35
CA VAL A 24 6.32 39.00 16.25
C VAL A 24 6.26 38.52 14.81
N GLY A 25 7.12 39.08 13.96
CA GLY A 25 7.32 38.59 12.60
C GLY A 25 8.05 37.25 12.67
N THR A 26 7.35 36.16 12.37
CA THR A 26 7.95 34.86 12.11
C THR A 26 8.65 34.91 10.75
N THR A 27 9.93 35.26 10.75
CA THR A 27 10.78 35.05 9.59
C THR A 27 11.03 33.55 9.46
N SER A 28 10.39 32.92 8.49
CA SER A 28 10.84 31.64 7.95
C SER A 28 12.28 31.83 7.47
N ALA A 29 13.25 31.32 8.23
CA ALA A 29 14.65 31.30 7.82
C ALA A 29 14.82 30.29 6.68
N SER A 30 14.51 30.70 5.46
CA SER A 30 15.16 30.11 4.29
C SER A 30 16.67 30.29 4.51
N ALA A 31 17.43 29.20 4.45
CA ALA A 31 18.89 29.27 4.38
C ALA A 31 19.25 30.34 3.34
N PRO A 32 20.19 31.26 3.64
CA PRO A 32 20.47 32.37 2.75
C PRO A 32 20.94 31.78 1.41
N ALA A 33 20.13 31.92 0.37
CA ALA A 33 20.64 31.85 -0.98
C ALA A 33 21.76 32.90 -1.06
N LEU A 34 23.00 32.45 -1.19
CA LEU A 34 24.12 33.35 -1.45
C LEU A 34 23.72 34.26 -2.61
N ALA A 35 23.84 35.57 -2.41
CA ALA A 35 23.65 36.55 -3.47
C ALA A 35 24.45 36.13 -4.70
N ALA A 36 23.82 36.17 -5.88
CA ALA A 36 24.49 35.88 -7.14
C ALA A 36 25.80 36.68 -7.21
N PRO A 37 26.95 36.05 -7.51
CA PRO A 37 28.23 36.74 -7.52
C PRO A 37 28.19 37.91 -8.51
N ALA A 38 28.86 39.02 -8.15
CA ALA A 38 29.10 40.09 -9.09
C ALA A 38 29.92 39.53 -10.28
N PRO A 39 29.53 39.82 -11.54
CA PRO A 39 30.25 39.33 -12.71
C PRO A 39 31.72 39.75 -12.65
N GLU A 40 32.64 38.85 -13.00
CA GLU A 40 34.05 39.18 -13.13
C GLU A 40 34.26 40.21 -14.26
N SER A 41 35.35 40.98 -14.18
CA SER A 41 35.67 42.04 -15.15
C SER A 41 35.88 41.56 -16.59
N ASN A 42 35.92 40.25 -16.83
CA ASN A 42 36.02 39.60 -18.14
C ASN A 42 34.65 39.16 -18.73
N GLY A 43 33.52 39.42 -18.04
CA GLY A 43 32.18 39.02 -18.47
C GLY A 43 31.75 37.60 -18.06
N SER A 44 32.57 36.87 -17.30
CA SER A 44 32.20 35.58 -16.69
C SER A 44 31.42 35.76 -15.39
N GLN A 45 30.47 34.87 -15.14
CA GLN A 45 29.60 34.89 -13.96
C GLN A 45 30.26 34.26 -12.73
N PHE A 46 31.12 33.25 -12.92
CA PHE A 46 31.82 32.52 -11.85
C PHE A 46 33.02 31.72 -12.40
N LYS A 47 33.84 31.18 -11.50
CA LYS A 47 34.99 30.29 -11.81
C LYS A 47 34.72 28.85 -11.40
N VAL A 48 35.22 27.91 -12.20
CA VAL A 48 35.15 26.46 -12.00
C VAL A 48 36.57 25.90 -12.01
N LEU A 49 36.94 25.16 -10.96
CA LEU A 49 38.17 24.40 -10.90
C LEU A 49 37.90 22.98 -11.41
N VAL A 50 38.59 22.53 -12.46
CA VAL A 50 38.51 21.16 -12.96
C VAL A 50 39.77 20.41 -12.52
N PHE A 51 39.60 19.53 -11.55
CA PHE A 51 40.64 18.69 -10.99
C PHE A 51 40.70 17.33 -11.70
N THR A 52 41.90 16.93 -12.14
CA THR A 52 42.11 15.75 -13.01
C THR A 52 43.22 14.81 -12.52
N LYS A 53 43.64 14.93 -11.26
CA LYS A 53 44.70 14.06 -10.70
C LYS A 53 44.16 12.65 -10.50
N ALA A 54 44.95 11.65 -10.90
CA ALA A 54 44.65 10.23 -10.72
C ALA A 54 45.95 9.46 -10.45
N VAL A 55 45.86 8.36 -9.71
CA VAL A 55 46.96 7.40 -9.53
C VAL A 55 47.14 6.60 -10.83
N GLY A 56 47.95 7.11 -11.77
CA GLY A 56 48.21 6.46 -13.06
C GLY A 56 48.31 7.44 -14.24
N THR A 57 48.17 6.92 -15.46
CA THR A 57 48.22 7.75 -16.68
C THR A 57 46.85 8.37 -16.96
N LYS A 58 46.81 9.67 -17.30
CA LYS A 58 45.55 10.34 -17.69
C LYS A 58 44.94 9.69 -18.93
N SER A 59 43.64 9.39 -18.89
CA SER A 59 42.92 8.81 -20.01
C SER A 59 42.62 9.87 -21.09
N SER A 60 42.35 9.40 -22.31
CA SER A 60 41.89 10.27 -23.40
C SER A 60 40.51 10.91 -23.13
N SER A 61 39.69 10.27 -22.29
CA SER A 61 38.39 10.79 -21.88
C SER A 61 38.50 11.98 -20.93
N THR A 62 39.48 11.99 -20.01
CA THR A 62 39.74 13.16 -19.15
C THR A 62 40.05 14.40 -19.99
N ALA A 63 40.91 14.28 -21.01
CA ALA A 63 41.24 15.39 -21.90
C ALA A 63 40.03 15.89 -22.70
N ALA A 64 39.19 14.98 -23.20
CA ALA A 64 37.95 15.32 -23.88
C ALA A 64 36.94 16.02 -22.95
N GLY A 65 36.83 15.56 -21.71
CA GLY A 65 35.96 16.16 -20.69
C GLY A 65 36.40 17.58 -20.32
N VAL A 66 37.69 17.82 -20.12
CA VAL A 66 38.24 19.16 -19.90
C VAL A 66 37.89 20.08 -21.08
N ALA A 67 38.07 19.61 -22.32
CA ALA A 67 37.75 20.39 -23.51
C ALA A 67 36.26 20.72 -23.59
N ALA A 68 35.38 19.76 -23.26
CA ALA A 68 33.94 19.97 -23.22
C ALA A 68 33.53 20.98 -22.14
N ILE A 69 34.11 20.91 -20.93
CA ILE A 69 33.81 21.87 -19.85
C ILE A 69 34.32 23.27 -20.20
N LYS A 70 35.49 23.41 -20.84
CA LYS A 70 35.97 24.71 -21.37
C LYS A 70 35.02 25.29 -22.42
N GLN A 71 34.48 24.46 -23.31
CA GLN A 71 33.46 24.88 -24.29
C GLN A 71 32.18 25.34 -23.59
N LEU A 72 31.71 24.60 -22.59
CA LEU A 72 30.56 24.98 -21.76
C LEU A 72 30.81 26.30 -21.03
N GLY A 73 32.02 26.53 -20.52
CA GLY A 73 32.40 27.80 -19.89
C GLY A 73 32.25 28.99 -20.83
N ASN A 74 32.65 28.85 -22.09
CA ASN A 74 32.44 29.88 -23.11
C ASN A 74 30.95 30.10 -23.44
N GLN A 75 30.16 29.02 -23.48
CA GLN A 75 28.73 29.09 -23.83
C GLN A 75 27.85 29.63 -22.70
N LEU A 76 28.12 29.18 -21.47
CA LEU A 76 27.33 29.45 -20.26
C LEU A 76 27.94 30.56 -19.39
N ARG A 77 29.05 31.17 -19.85
CA ARG A 77 29.74 32.32 -19.26
C ARG A 77 30.35 32.03 -17.89
N PHE A 78 31.12 30.95 -17.75
CA PHE A 78 31.99 30.71 -16.59
C PHE A 78 33.43 30.45 -17.01
N THR A 79 34.38 30.81 -16.14
CA THR A 79 35.82 30.61 -16.38
C THR A 79 36.23 29.23 -15.87
N VAL A 80 36.97 28.47 -16.68
CA VAL A 80 37.45 27.13 -16.32
C VAL A 80 38.95 27.17 -16.08
N VAL A 81 39.36 26.75 -14.89
CA VAL A 81 40.78 26.53 -14.53
C VAL A 81 40.98 25.03 -14.36
N GLU A 82 41.86 24.45 -15.15
CA GLU A 82 42.22 23.04 -15.07
C GLU A 82 43.48 22.88 -14.21
N THR A 83 43.52 21.86 -13.34
CA THR A 83 44.72 21.48 -12.61
C THR A 83 44.76 19.97 -12.32
N ASP A 84 45.96 19.41 -12.22
CA ASP A 84 46.25 18.14 -11.55
C ASP A 84 47.21 18.31 -10.36
N ASP A 85 47.55 19.55 -10.02
CA ASP A 85 48.35 19.88 -8.85
C ASP A 85 47.46 19.91 -7.60
N ALA A 86 47.59 18.88 -6.76
CA ALA A 86 46.90 18.79 -5.46
C ALA A 86 47.31 19.93 -4.52
N GLY A 87 48.47 20.57 -4.72
CA GLY A 87 48.90 21.76 -3.97
C GLY A 87 47.97 22.97 -4.14
N LYS A 88 47.01 22.91 -5.09
CA LYS A 88 45.94 23.91 -5.27
C LYS A 88 44.74 23.70 -4.35
N PHE A 89 44.70 22.61 -3.59
CA PHE A 89 43.68 22.38 -2.55
C PHE A 89 44.11 23.04 -1.25
N ASP A 90 44.15 24.36 -1.27
CA ASP A 90 44.32 25.21 -0.10
C ASP A 90 43.16 26.22 -0.03
N GLN A 91 42.90 26.73 1.16
CA GLN A 91 41.73 27.58 1.40
C GLN A 91 41.73 28.87 0.55
N ALA A 92 42.90 29.50 0.34
CA ALA A 92 43.00 30.75 -0.41
C ALA A 92 42.78 30.54 -1.91
N HIS A 93 43.17 29.36 -2.42
CA HIS A 93 42.93 28.98 -3.80
C HIS A 93 41.48 28.56 -4.04
N LEU A 94 40.94 27.66 -3.21
CA LEU A 94 39.58 27.13 -3.38
C LEU A 94 38.49 28.21 -3.28
N LYS A 95 38.66 29.24 -2.43
CA LYS A 95 37.74 30.39 -2.30
C LYS A 95 37.53 31.20 -3.59
N GLN A 96 38.37 31.01 -4.60
CA GLN A 96 38.22 31.68 -5.89
C GLN A 96 37.20 31.01 -6.81
N TYR A 97 36.77 29.79 -6.49
CA TYR A 97 35.90 28.97 -7.33
C TYR A 97 34.53 28.80 -6.69
N ARG A 98 33.51 28.68 -7.53
CA ARG A 98 32.14 28.34 -7.10
C ARG A 98 31.85 26.86 -7.21
N VAL A 99 32.57 26.16 -8.09
CA VAL A 99 32.44 24.73 -8.31
C VAL A 99 33.82 24.12 -8.45
N VAL A 100 34.03 22.99 -7.77
CA VAL A 100 35.16 22.09 -7.99
C VAL A 100 34.62 20.84 -8.67
N VAL A 101 35.14 20.54 -9.86
CA VAL A 101 34.80 19.36 -10.64
C VAL A 101 35.91 18.33 -10.46
N PHE A 102 35.57 17.15 -9.96
CA PHE A 102 36.44 15.98 -9.99
C PHE A 102 36.12 15.23 -11.28
N LEU A 103 36.96 15.42 -12.30
CA LEU A 103 36.76 14.86 -13.62
C LEU A 103 37.67 13.64 -13.79
N ASN A 104 37.07 12.45 -13.70
CA ASN A 104 37.76 11.18 -13.87
C ASN A 104 39.00 11.07 -12.95
N THR A 105 38.88 11.53 -11.70
CA THR A 105 39.90 11.37 -10.65
C THR A 105 39.88 9.94 -10.12
N TYR A 106 40.99 9.43 -9.57
CA TYR A 106 41.06 8.06 -9.04
C TYR A 106 42.19 7.89 -8.03
N GLY A 107 41.92 7.16 -6.95
CA GLY A 107 42.90 6.82 -5.90
C GLY A 107 43.07 7.89 -4.81
N ASP A 108 44.11 7.73 -3.99
CA ASP A 108 44.55 8.68 -2.96
C ASP A 108 45.43 9.77 -3.61
N VAL A 109 44.87 10.97 -3.74
CA VAL A 109 45.40 12.10 -4.52
C VAL A 109 45.57 13.39 -3.71
N LEU A 110 44.92 13.49 -2.54
CA LEU A 110 44.95 14.60 -1.58
C LEU A 110 45.42 14.12 -0.20
N ASN A 111 46.30 14.89 0.43
CA ASN A 111 46.65 14.65 1.84
C ASN A 111 45.60 15.24 2.80
N ALA A 112 45.73 14.93 4.10
CA ALA A 112 44.80 15.38 5.13
C ALA A 112 44.58 16.91 5.18
N ALA A 113 45.61 17.73 4.94
CA ALA A 113 45.46 19.19 4.94
C ALA A 113 44.65 19.68 3.72
N GLN A 114 44.82 19.02 2.57
CA GLN A 114 44.09 19.31 1.35
C GLN A 114 42.64 18.83 1.42
N GLN A 115 42.40 17.66 2.02
CA GLN A 115 41.07 17.18 2.36
C GLN A 115 40.34 18.19 3.25
N ALA A 116 40.95 18.61 4.37
CA ALA A 116 40.38 19.61 5.26
C ALA A 116 40.06 20.95 4.56
N ALA A 117 40.95 21.44 3.68
CA ALA A 117 40.70 22.65 2.90
C ALA A 117 39.48 22.51 1.96
N PHE A 118 39.23 21.31 1.42
CA PHE A 118 38.04 21.04 0.63
C PHE A 118 36.78 20.95 1.50
N GLU A 119 36.86 20.34 2.69
CA GLU A 119 35.73 20.31 3.64
C GLU A 119 35.30 21.74 4.00
N ASP A 120 36.25 22.61 4.34
CA ASP A 120 35.99 24.03 4.61
C ASP A 120 35.35 24.72 3.39
N TYR A 121 35.92 24.54 2.19
CA TYR A 121 35.36 25.09 0.95
C TYR A 121 33.91 24.65 0.71
N TYR A 122 33.63 23.37 0.88
CA TYR A 122 32.32 22.79 0.62
C TYR A 122 31.30 23.25 1.67
N THR A 123 31.68 23.24 2.95
CA THR A 123 30.82 23.69 4.06
C THR A 123 30.56 25.20 4.06
N ASP A 124 31.47 25.99 3.50
CA ASP A 124 31.29 27.42 3.21
C ASP A 124 30.35 27.69 2.00
N GLY A 125 29.71 26.66 1.44
CA GLY A 125 28.74 26.77 0.34
C GLY A 125 29.32 26.50 -1.05
N GLY A 126 30.51 25.90 -1.14
CA GLY A 126 31.12 25.49 -2.39
C GLY A 126 30.34 24.36 -3.11
N GLY A 127 30.28 24.43 -4.43
CA GLY A 127 29.71 23.37 -5.27
C GLY A 127 30.72 22.26 -5.59
N PHE A 128 30.24 21.03 -5.69
CA PHE A 128 31.01 19.85 -6.11
C PHE A 128 30.31 19.12 -7.25
N VAL A 129 31.08 18.73 -8.27
CA VAL A 129 30.62 17.87 -9.36
C VAL A 129 31.60 16.70 -9.53
N GLY A 130 31.16 15.49 -9.21
CA GLY A 130 31.90 14.26 -9.48
C GLY A 130 31.49 13.65 -10.82
N VAL A 131 32.47 13.32 -11.66
CA VAL A 131 32.25 12.71 -12.98
C VAL A 131 32.99 11.37 -13.06
N HIS A 132 32.24 10.33 -13.41
CA HIS A 132 32.71 8.96 -13.66
C HIS A 132 33.55 8.41 -12.49
N SER A 133 34.85 8.19 -12.67
CA SER A 133 35.72 7.56 -11.67
C SER A 133 35.94 8.38 -10.40
N ALA A 134 35.41 9.61 -10.31
CA ALA A 134 35.41 10.41 -9.09
C ALA A 134 34.86 9.65 -7.87
N ILE A 135 34.00 8.64 -8.09
CA ILE A 135 33.48 7.74 -7.05
C ILE A 135 34.54 6.83 -6.39
N GLU A 136 35.68 6.64 -7.05
CA GLU A 136 36.83 5.83 -6.60
C GLU A 136 37.97 6.69 -6.02
N THR A 137 37.73 7.98 -5.83
CA THR A 137 38.71 8.93 -5.29
C THR A 137 38.61 8.98 -3.76
N GLU A 138 39.75 8.94 -3.06
CA GLU A 138 39.83 9.06 -1.60
C GLU A 138 38.88 8.11 -0.85
N THR A 139 38.96 6.80 -1.11
CA THR A 139 37.99 5.82 -0.57
C THR A 139 37.94 5.76 0.96
N ASP A 140 39.03 6.12 1.63
CA ASP A 140 39.14 6.15 3.10
C ASP A 140 38.64 7.47 3.72
N TRP A 141 38.31 8.47 2.88
CA TRP A 141 37.84 9.78 3.34
C TRP A 141 36.31 9.81 3.47
N SER A 142 35.82 9.71 4.72
CA SER A 142 34.39 9.64 5.03
C SER A 142 33.59 10.84 4.54
N PHE A 143 34.14 12.06 4.60
CA PHE A 143 33.43 13.25 4.15
C PHE A 143 33.06 13.18 2.66
N LEU A 144 34.02 12.80 1.80
CA LEU A 144 33.74 12.63 0.37
C LEU A 144 32.80 11.44 0.14
N THR A 145 32.77 10.44 1.04
CA THR A 145 31.79 9.35 1.01
C THR A 145 30.39 9.87 1.18
N ASP A 146 30.17 10.75 2.15
CA ASP A 146 28.86 11.35 2.40
C ASP A 146 28.43 12.35 1.33
N VAL A 147 29.38 13.09 0.75
CA VAL A 147 29.16 14.04 -0.36
C VAL A 147 28.71 13.28 -1.61
N LEU A 148 29.36 12.16 -1.94
CA LEU A 148 28.98 11.32 -3.06
C LEU A 148 27.76 10.43 -2.76
N GLY A 149 27.50 10.11 -1.49
CA GLY A 149 26.39 9.29 -1.02
C GLY A 149 26.64 7.78 -1.08
N THR A 150 27.60 7.32 -1.88
CA THR A 150 27.98 5.90 -2.00
C THR A 150 29.42 5.75 -2.52
N ARG A 151 29.85 4.50 -2.76
CA ARG A 151 31.16 4.15 -3.34
C ARG A 151 31.01 3.11 -4.43
N ALA A 152 31.99 3.02 -5.33
CA ALA A 152 32.01 1.96 -6.33
C ALA A 152 32.26 0.59 -5.67
N SER A 153 31.56 -0.43 -6.15
CA SER A 153 31.78 -1.84 -5.82
C SER A 153 32.35 -2.65 -6.99
N GLY A 154 32.37 -2.06 -8.18
CA GLY A 154 32.89 -2.63 -9.42
C GLY A 154 32.37 -1.85 -10.63
N SER A 155 32.68 -2.33 -11.82
CA SER A 155 32.15 -1.74 -13.06
C SER A 155 32.03 -2.78 -14.18
N SER A 156 31.23 -2.44 -15.18
CA SER A 156 31.12 -3.22 -16.41
C SER A 156 32.32 -3.01 -17.35
N ALA A 157 32.36 -3.76 -18.44
CA ALA A 157 33.11 -3.31 -19.63
C ALA A 157 32.40 -2.11 -20.28
N VAL A 158 33.12 -1.36 -21.12
CA VAL A 158 32.51 -0.31 -21.96
C VAL A 158 31.49 -0.95 -22.90
N THR A 159 30.21 -0.63 -22.70
CA THR A 159 29.10 -1.20 -23.48
C THR A 159 27.96 -0.22 -23.59
N GLN A 160 27.09 -0.42 -24.58
CA GLN A 160 25.85 0.34 -24.68
C GLN A 160 24.86 -0.10 -23.60
N ALA A 161 24.21 0.85 -22.94
CA ALA A 161 23.07 0.63 -22.06
C ALA A 161 22.02 1.75 -22.25
N ARG A 162 20.81 1.49 -21.78
CA ARG A 162 19.70 2.43 -21.73
C ARG A 162 19.65 3.09 -20.36
N ILE A 163 19.54 4.42 -20.35
CA ILE A 163 19.30 5.20 -19.14
C ILE A 163 17.85 5.69 -19.15
N LYS A 164 17.16 5.53 -18.03
CA LYS A 164 15.83 6.09 -17.77
C LYS A 164 15.99 7.40 -16.99
N VAL A 165 15.60 8.52 -17.58
CA VAL A 165 15.68 9.86 -16.98
C VAL A 165 14.31 10.24 -16.42
N ALA A 166 14.05 9.80 -15.18
CA ALA A 166 12.78 10.00 -14.51
C ALA A 166 12.56 11.46 -14.09
N ASP A 167 13.59 12.14 -13.59
CA ASP A 167 13.50 13.57 -13.30
C ASP A 167 13.45 14.39 -14.59
N ARG A 168 12.42 15.23 -14.73
CA ARG A 168 12.20 16.08 -15.90
C ARG A 168 12.34 17.58 -15.58
N VAL A 169 12.77 17.93 -14.36
CA VAL A 169 12.70 19.30 -13.84
C VAL A 169 14.08 19.88 -13.58
N HIS A 170 15.01 19.09 -13.03
CA HIS A 170 16.33 19.57 -12.64
C HIS A 170 17.12 20.06 -13.88
N PRO A 171 17.92 21.14 -13.78
CA PRO A 171 18.65 21.73 -14.92
C PRO A 171 19.53 20.75 -15.69
N ALA A 172 20.10 19.75 -15.00
CA ALA A 172 20.95 18.73 -15.60
C ALA A 172 20.19 17.65 -16.39
N SER A 173 18.89 17.46 -16.16
CA SER A 173 18.10 16.32 -16.68
C SER A 173 16.93 16.75 -17.57
N LYS A 174 16.35 17.92 -17.34
CA LYS A 174 15.14 18.40 -18.05
C LYS A 174 15.22 18.40 -19.58
N SER A 175 16.41 18.55 -20.14
CA SER A 175 16.63 18.59 -21.60
C SER A 175 17.05 17.25 -22.20
N LEU A 176 17.31 16.24 -21.37
CA LEU A 176 17.72 14.92 -21.84
C LEU A 176 16.52 14.15 -22.40
N PRO A 177 16.74 13.20 -23.33
CA PRO A 177 15.71 12.23 -23.70
C PRO A 177 15.17 11.48 -22.46
N GLU A 178 13.89 11.11 -22.46
CA GLU A 178 13.32 10.27 -21.38
C GLU A 178 14.03 8.92 -21.30
N SER A 179 14.26 8.29 -22.47
CA SER A 179 15.09 7.11 -22.63
C SER A 179 16.35 7.46 -23.41
N TRP A 180 17.51 7.27 -22.79
CA TRP A 180 18.79 7.73 -23.31
C TRP A 180 19.76 6.56 -23.47
N ASN A 181 19.92 6.07 -24.71
CA ASN A 181 20.89 5.02 -25.02
C ASN A 181 22.29 5.62 -25.16
N ARG A 182 23.27 5.05 -24.46
CA ARG A 182 24.66 5.51 -24.49
C ARG A 182 25.63 4.38 -24.35
N THR A 183 26.86 4.59 -24.82
CA THR A 183 28.01 3.70 -24.57
C THR A 183 28.93 4.33 -23.54
N ASP A 184 29.09 3.67 -22.41
CA ASP A 184 29.91 4.11 -21.29
C ASP A 184 30.40 2.88 -20.49
N GLN A 185 31.24 3.10 -19.49
CA GLN A 185 31.52 2.11 -18.45
C GLN A 185 30.57 2.33 -17.27
N TRP A 186 29.85 1.29 -16.86
CA TRP A 186 28.80 1.40 -15.86
C TRP A 186 29.33 0.99 -14.49
N TYR A 187 29.42 1.94 -13.56
CA TYR A 187 29.79 1.65 -12.18
C TYR A 187 28.65 0.99 -11.41
N ASN A 188 28.98 -0.05 -10.66
CA ASN A 188 28.14 -0.58 -9.59
C ASN A 188 28.49 0.13 -8.28
N PHE A 189 27.53 0.20 -7.37
CA PHE A 189 27.69 0.92 -6.11
C PHE A 189 27.58 -0.02 -4.90
N THR A 190 28.14 0.39 -3.77
CA THR A 190 28.05 -0.36 -2.51
C THR A 190 26.66 -0.23 -1.88
N SER A 191 25.92 0.83 -2.21
CA SER A 191 24.57 1.09 -1.72
C SER A 191 23.75 1.87 -2.75
N ASN A 192 22.42 1.70 -2.70
CA ASN A 192 21.49 2.55 -3.45
C ASN A 192 21.31 3.88 -2.69
N VAL A 193 21.39 5.00 -3.42
CA VAL A 193 21.32 6.36 -2.84
C VAL A 193 19.90 6.93 -2.77
N ARG A 194 18.89 6.25 -3.35
CA ARG A 194 17.49 6.68 -3.30
C ARG A 194 17.02 6.80 -1.85
N GLY A 195 16.23 7.83 -1.55
CA GLY A 195 15.83 8.17 -0.18
C GLY A 195 16.83 9.05 0.58
N PHE A 196 18.11 9.06 0.18
CA PHE A 196 19.16 9.88 0.81
C PHE A 196 19.72 10.96 -0.13
N SER A 197 19.61 10.75 -1.43
CA SER A 197 19.96 11.70 -2.49
C SER A 197 18.81 11.79 -3.50
N HIS A 198 18.75 12.90 -4.23
CA HIS A 198 17.79 13.06 -5.30
C HIS A 198 18.29 12.39 -6.59
N VAL A 199 17.67 11.27 -6.96
CA VAL A 199 18.05 10.50 -8.16
C VAL A 199 17.40 11.12 -9.40
N LEU A 200 18.22 11.48 -10.37
CA LEU A 200 17.78 12.09 -11.63
C LEU A 200 17.62 11.05 -12.74
N ALA A 201 18.51 10.04 -12.76
CA ALA A 201 18.54 9.02 -13.80
C ALA A 201 19.02 7.67 -13.26
N THR A 202 18.49 6.61 -13.85
CA THR A 202 18.75 5.19 -13.52
C THR A 202 19.18 4.46 -14.79
N VAL A 203 20.23 3.64 -14.74
CA VAL A 203 20.58 2.75 -15.86
C VAL A 203 19.77 1.45 -15.79
N ASP A 204 19.33 0.95 -16.94
CA ASP A 204 18.53 -0.25 -17.08
C ASP A 204 19.45 -1.48 -17.25
N GLU A 205 19.62 -2.27 -16.18
CA GLU A 205 20.50 -3.45 -16.20
C GLU A 205 20.09 -4.53 -17.20
N ASN A 206 18.83 -4.55 -17.66
CA ASN A 206 18.39 -5.48 -18.71
C ASN A 206 18.91 -5.10 -20.10
N SER A 207 19.53 -3.92 -20.25
CA SER A 207 20.08 -3.46 -21.52
C SER A 207 21.57 -3.74 -21.69
N TYR A 208 22.26 -4.25 -20.66
CA TYR A 208 23.70 -4.51 -20.70
C TYR A 208 24.13 -5.65 -19.75
N ALA A 209 25.41 -6.00 -19.74
CA ALA A 209 25.98 -7.02 -18.84
C ALA A 209 26.98 -6.39 -17.85
N GLY A 210 27.01 -6.91 -16.62
CA GLY A 210 27.95 -6.48 -15.57
C GLY A 210 27.34 -5.59 -14.48
N GLY A 211 26.05 -5.27 -14.57
CA GLY A 211 25.29 -4.64 -13.48
C GLY A 211 25.10 -5.58 -12.29
N THR A 212 25.07 -5.02 -11.08
CA THR A 212 24.86 -5.77 -9.83
C THR A 212 23.87 -5.08 -8.88
N MET A 213 23.21 -4.00 -9.31
CA MET A 213 22.26 -3.20 -8.52
C MET A 213 20.81 -3.64 -8.74
N GLY A 214 20.54 -4.45 -9.75
CA GLY A 214 19.21 -4.96 -10.07
C GLY A 214 18.34 -3.94 -10.81
N TYR A 215 17.04 -3.91 -10.49
CA TYR A 215 16.05 -3.08 -11.19
C TYR A 215 16.15 -1.57 -10.86
N ASP A 216 16.84 -1.20 -9.78
CA ASP A 216 17.07 0.20 -9.41
C ASP A 216 18.57 0.49 -9.29
N HIS A 217 19.14 0.96 -10.40
CA HIS A 217 20.54 1.35 -10.51
C HIS A 217 20.68 2.86 -10.78
N PRO A 218 20.60 3.73 -9.75
CA PRO A 218 20.88 5.15 -9.92
C PRO A 218 22.24 5.38 -10.58
N ILE A 219 22.30 6.22 -11.62
CA ILE A 219 23.55 6.57 -12.32
C ILE A 219 23.85 8.07 -12.25
N THR A 220 22.88 8.89 -11.86
CA THR A 220 23.06 10.32 -11.63
C THR A 220 22.14 10.79 -10.51
N TRP A 221 22.71 11.53 -9.57
CA TRP A 221 21.97 12.12 -8.45
C TRP A 221 22.60 13.42 -7.98
N CYS A 222 21.83 14.17 -7.22
CA CYS A 222 22.27 15.38 -6.55
C CYS A 222 21.81 15.42 -5.10
N LYS A 223 22.49 16.23 -4.28
CA LYS A 223 22.24 16.33 -2.84
C LYS A 223 22.70 17.69 -2.32
N ASP A 224 21.86 18.31 -1.51
CA ASP A 224 22.29 19.39 -0.62
C ASP A 224 22.83 18.73 0.67
N TYR A 225 24.09 19.02 1.04
CA TYR A 225 24.72 18.40 2.20
C TYR A 225 25.63 19.40 2.91
N LYS A 226 25.49 19.55 4.24
CA LYS A 226 26.33 20.40 5.10
C LYS A 226 26.68 21.78 4.51
N GLY A 227 25.70 22.46 3.89
CA GLY A 227 25.86 23.79 3.29
C GLY A 227 26.30 23.80 1.82
N GLY A 228 26.91 22.73 1.32
CA GLY A 228 27.35 22.60 -0.07
C GLY A 228 26.33 21.89 -0.98
N ARG A 229 26.57 22.02 -2.30
CA ARG A 229 25.79 21.36 -3.36
C ARG A 229 26.63 20.27 -4.01
N SER A 230 26.18 19.02 -3.93
CA SER A 230 26.85 17.87 -4.52
C SER A 230 26.06 17.35 -5.72
N PHE A 231 26.76 17.11 -6.83
CA PHE A 231 26.25 16.42 -8.00
C PHE A 231 27.20 15.29 -8.37
N TYR A 232 26.66 14.11 -8.66
CA TYR A 232 27.45 13.00 -9.19
C TYR A 232 26.77 12.39 -10.42
N THR A 233 27.59 12.08 -11.43
CA THR A 233 27.19 11.25 -12.57
C THR A 233 28.25 10.18 -12.83
N GLY A 234 27.81 8.93 -12.98
CA GLY A 234 28.68 7.83 -13.38
C GLY A 234 29.08 7.84 -14.86
N LEU A 235 28.65 8.85 -15.62
CA LEU A 235 28.89 8.97 -17.06
C LEU A 235 30.22 9.69 -17.33
N GLY A 236 30.89 9.36 -18.44
CA GLY A 236 32.09 10.08 -18.89
C GLY A 236 33.36 9.25 -19.04
N ASP A 237 33.26 7.93 -19.20
CA ASP A 237 34.42 7.07 -19.44
C ASP A 237 35.02 7.24 -20.84
N THR A 238 34.18 7.52 -21.85
CA THR A 238 34.63 7.56 -23.25
C THR A 238 34.85 8.98 -23.76
N ALA A 239 35.92 9.21 -24.53
CA ALA A 239 36.19 10.52 -25.12
C ALA A 239 35.08 10.99 -26.08
N ALA A 240 34.44 10.05 -26.78
CA ALA A 240 33.32 10.34 -27.69
C ALA A 240 32.07 10.86 -26.95
N SER A 241 31.83 10.39 -25.71
CA SER A 241 30.69 10.80 -24.89
C SER A 241 30.62 12.32 -24.71
N PHE A 242 31.77 12.96 -24.47
CA PHE A 242 31.87 14.42 -24.27
C PHE A 242 31.61 15.25 -25.52
N GLY A 243 31.60 14.64 -26.72
CA GLY A 243 31.20 15.31 -27.96
C GLY A 243 29.68 15.43 -28.14
N THR A 244 28.90 14.64 -27.41
CA THR A 244 27.43 14.60 -27.56
C THR A 244 26.77 15.87 -27.01
N GLN A 245 25.64 16.27 -27.61
CA GLN A 245 24.88 17.42 -27.12
C GLN A 245 24.31 17.15 -25.72
N ASP A 246 23.70 15.98 -25.52
CA ASP A 246 23.02 15.61 -24.29
C ASP A 246 23.97 15.58 -23.08
N LEU A 247 25.14 14.94 -23.19
CA LEU A 247 26.08 14.90 -22.05
C LEU A 247 26.64 16.30 -21.74
N ARG A 248 26.86 17.13 -22.75
CA ARG A 248 27.29 18.53 -22.52
C ARG A 248 26.19 19.34 -21.85
N ALA A 249 24.94 19.18 -22.26
CA ALA A 249 23.80 19.82 -21.59
C ALA A 249 23.67 19.34 -20.13
N HIS A 250 23.85 18.04 -19.89
CA HIS A 250 23.85 17.43 -18.56
C HIS A 250 24.90 18.04 -17.64
N LEU A 251 26.17 18.06 -18.08
CA LEU A 251 27.29 18.62 -17.33
C LEU A 251 27.15 20.14 -17.14
N GLY A 252 26.65 20.86 -18.15
CA GLY A 252 26.38 22.29 -18.07
C GLY A 252 25.34 22.62 -17.00
N GLY A 253 24.22 21.90 -17.00
CA GLY A 253 23.17 22.03 -15.99
C GLY A 253 23.65 21.66 -14.58
N ALA A 254 24.45 20.59 -14.46
CA ALA A 254 25.07 20.19 -13.20
C ALA A 254 25.98 21.27 -12.61
N ILE A 255 26.88 21.83 -13.43
CA ILE A 255 27.81 22.89 -13.01
C ILE A 255 27.06 24.18 -12.66
N GLN A 256 26.07 24.59 -13.46
CA GLN A 256 25.27 25.78 -13.16
C GLN A 256 24.46 25.63 -11.86
N TRP A 257 23.88 24.45 -11.63
CA TRP A 257 23.16 24.16 -10.39
C TRP A 257 24.10 24.12 -9.18
N ALA A 258 25.21 23.40 -9.27
CA ALA A 258 26.20 23.31 -8.20
C ALA A 258 26.80 24.68 -7.86
N ALA A 259 26.92 25.58 -8.84
CA ALA A 259 27.40 26.95 -8.64
C ALA A 259 26.38 27.86 -7.93
N GLY A 260 25.09 27.49 -7.88
CA GLY A 260 24.02 28.35 -7.39
C GLY A 260 23.42 29.29 -8.44
N MET A 261 23.65 29.04 -9.73
CA MET A 261 23.22 29.94 -10.82
C MET A 261 21.84 29.59 -11.39
N THR A 262 21.35 28.38 -11.11
CA THR A 262 20.03 27.90 -11.50
C THR A 262 19.39 27.16 -10.34
N ASP A 263 18.06 27.27 -10.25
CA ASP A 263 17.27 26.52 -9.29
C ASP A 263 17.13 25.05 -9.74
N GLY A 264 17.15 24.15 -8.77
CA GLY A 264 16.96 22.72 -8.94
C GLY A 264 16.77 22.09 -7.58
N ASP A 265 15.67 21.35 -7.40
CA ASP A 265 15.34 20.76 -6.12
C ASP A 265 16.00 19.39 -5.96
N CYS A 266 17.12 19.33 -5.24
CA CYS A 266 17.80 18.08 -4.91
C CYS A 266 17.31 17.43 -3.61
N GLY A 267 16.14 17.85 -3.13
CA GLY A 267 15.49 17.29 -1.95
C GLY A 267 14.27 16.40 -2.24
N ALA A 268 13.76 16.39 -3.47
CA ALA A 268 12.45 15.82 -3.80
C ALA A 268 12.29 14.32 -3.52
N THR A 269 13.36 13.53 -3.55
CA THR A 269 13.30 12.09 -3.21
C THR A 269 14.14 11.76 -1.98
N VAL A 270 14.36 12.75 -1.11
CA VAL A 270 15.12 12.60 0.14
C VAL A 270 14.14 12.52 1.31
N LEU A 271 14.11 11.39 2.01
CA LEU A 271 13.11 11.09 3.05
C LEU A 271 13.12 12.12 4.19
N ALA A 272 14.30 12.63 4.54
CA ALA A 272 14.45 13.64 5.59
C ALA A 272 13.77 14.98 5.26
N ASN A 273 13.36 15.21 4.02
CA ASN A 273 12.62 16.41 3.63
C ASN A 273 11.09 16.25 3.70
N TYR A 274 10.63 15.10 4.18
CA TYR A 274 9.21 14.78 4.35
C TYR A 274 8.83 14.72 5.82
N GLN A 275 7.60 15.12 6.09
CA GLN A 275 6.98 15.05 7.39
C GLN A 275 5.66 14.28 7.26
N MET A 276 5.38 13.42 8.24
CA MET A 276 4.13 12.69 8.38
C MET A 276 3.43 13.18 9.64
N ASP A 277 2.24 13.75 9.47
CA ASP A 277 1.38 14.18 10.56
C ASP A 277 0.25 13.17 10.77
N TYR A 278 0.02 12.73 11.99
CA TYR A 278 -1.17 11.98 12.35
C TYR A 278 -2.35 12.94 12.46
N ILE A 279 -3.37 12.75 11.62
CA ILE A 279 -4.65 13.47 11.72
C ILE A 279 -5.53 12.78 12.76
N ALA A 280 -5.59 11.44 12.70
CA ALA A 280 -6.36 10.64 13.64
C ALA A 280 -5.75 9.23 13.75
N ALA A 281 -5.95 8.62 14.92
CA ALA A 281 -5.59 7.25 15.26
C ALA A 281 -6.63 6.73 16.28
N PRO A 282 -6.69 5.43 16.60
CA PRO A 282 -7.63 4.88 17.57
C PRO A 282 -7.62 5.66 18.89
N PRO A 283 -8.80 5.87 19.51
CA PRO A 283 -10.12 5.36 19.13
C PRO A 283 -10.82 6.17 18.01
N ASN A 284 -10.17 7.18 17.43
CA ASN A 284 -10.80 8.16 16.55
C ASN A 284 -10.98 7.69 15.08
N VAL A 285 -10.47 6.53 14.67
CA VAL A 285 -10.61 6.00 13.29
C VAL A 285 -11.40 4.67 13.17
N SER A 286 -11.68 3.98 14.28
CA SER A 286 -12.44 2.71 14.34
C SER A 286 -11.98 1.63 13.33
N GLU A 287 -12.87 1.04 12.52
CA GLU A 287 -12.57 0.14 11.38
C GLU A 287 -12.62 0.96 10.07
N PRO A 288 -11.56 1.73 9.75
CA PRO A 288 -11.62 2.78 8.76
C PRO A 288 -11.79 2.24 7.34
N ILE A 289 -12.67 2.87 6.55
CA ILE A 289 -12.89 2.54 5.15
C ILE A 289 -12.52 3.71 4.26
N GLY A 290 -13.26 4.82 4.22
CA GLY A 290 -12.96 5.91 3.28
C GLY A 290 -12.77 7.26 3.96
N PHE A 291 -12.19 8.22 3.23
CA PHE A 291 -12.20 9.62 3.65
C PHE A 291 -12.24 10.59 2.46
N ASP A 292 -12.64 11.83 2.73
CA ASP A 292 -12.51 12.93 1.78
C ASP A 292 -12.31 14.27 2.52
N VAL A 293 -11.69 15.24 1.86
CA VAL A 293 -11.21 16.49 2.45
C VAL A 293 -12.14 17.65 2.07
N LEU A 294 -12.70 18.31 3.09
CA LEU A 294 -13.50 19.52 2.93
C LEU A 294 -12.66 20.67 2.34
N PRO A 295 -13.29 21.66 1.69
CA PRO A 295 -12.57 22.82 1.12
C PRO A 295 -11.73 23.62 2.11
N ASP A 296 -12.00 23.52 3.42
CA ASP A 296 -11.27 24.20 4.49
C ASP A 296 -10.16 23.33 5.12
N GLY A 297 -9.95 22.10 4.63
CA GLY A 297 -8.90 21.19 5.08
C GLY A 297 -9.31 20.23 6.22
N ARG A 298 -10.53 20.34 6.76
CA ARG A 298 -11.09 19.30 7.64
C ARG A 298 -11.37 18.03 6.85
N VAL A 299 -11.33 16.87 7.50
CA VAL A 299 -11.46 15.56 6.83
C VAL A 299 -12.71 14.84 7.33
N VAL A 300 -13.56 14.39 6.42
CA VAL A 300 -14.68 13.48 6.74
C VAL A 300 -14.21 12.06 6.50
N GLN A 301 -14.36 11.19 7.50
CA GLN A 301 -13.93 9.80 7.46
C GLN A 301 -15.11 8.87 7.79
N THR A 302 -15.16 7.70 7.16
CA THR A 302 -16.16 6.66 7.40
C THR A 302 -15.51 5.37 7.87
N ASP A 303 -16.21 4.64 8.73
CA ASP A 303 -15.87 3.26 9.09
C ASP A 303 -16.91 2.27 8.55
N ARG A 304 -16.52 1.00 8.38
CA ARG A 304 -17.40 -0.05 7.84
C ARG A 304 -18.67 -0.23 8.66
N ARG A 305 -18.60 0.09 9.96
CA ARG A 305 -19.66 -0.10 10.94
C ARG A 305 -20.72 1.01 10.90
N GLY A 306 -20.58 1.98 10.01
CA GLY A 306 -21.56 3.05 9.79
C GLY A 306 -21.25 4.37 10.51
N GLY A 307 -20.08 4.52 11.14
CA GLY A 307 -19.68 5.78 11.76
C GLY A 307 -19.16 6.79 10.73
N VAL A 308 -19.59 8.05 10.86
CA VAL A 308 -19.10 9.19 10.06
C VAL A 308 -18.45 10.20 11.01
N ARG A 309 -17.16 10.47 10.84
CA ARG A 309 -16.38 11.39 11.69
C ARG A 309 -15.86 12.58 10.92
N LEU A 310 -15.69 13.69 11.62
CA LEU A 310 -15.00 14.89 11.16
C LEU A 310 -13.71 15.06 11.97
N HIS A 311 -12.58 15.13 11.28
CA HIS A 311 -11.29 15.46 11.86
C HIS A 311 -10.92 16.89 11.47
N ASP A 312 -10.48 17.68 12.46
CA ASP A 312 -9.95 19.02 12.25
C ASP A 312 -8.44 19.00 12.54
N PRO A 313 -7.58 18.92 11.50
CA PRO A 313 -6.13 18.90 11.70
C PRO A 313 -5.57 20.20 12.29
N ALA A 314 -6.25 21.34 12.11
CA ALA A 314 -5.76 22.63 12.59
C ALA A 314 -5.96 22.78 14.10
N ASN A 315 -7.11 22.32 14.61
CA ASN A 315 -7.42 22.34 16.03
C ASN A 315 -7.06 21.03 16.75
N ASN A 316 -6.75 19.98 15.97
CA ASN A 316 -6.45 18.64 16.43
C ASN A 316 -7.62 18.05 17.26
N THR A 317 -8.82 18.06 16.68
CA THR A 317 -10.06 17.53 17.29
C THR A 317 -10.77 16.54 16.36
N THR A 318 -11.60 15.68 16.94
CA THR A 318 -12.45 14.72 16.21
C THR A 318 -13.89 14.78 16.73
N HIS A 319 -14.87 14.74 15.81
CA HIS A 319 -16.29 14.69 16.12
C HIS A 319 -16.97 13.52 15.40
N LEU A 320 -17.81 12.76 16.10
CA LEU A 320 -18.75 11.82 15.47
C LEU A 320 -19.94 12.62 14.91
N LEU A 321 -20.07 12.67 13.58
CA LEU A 321 -21.14 13.40 12.90
C LEU A 321 -22.46 12.61 12.86
N ALA A 322 -22.39 11.29 12.64
CA ALA A 322 -23.53 10.39 12.59
C ALA A 322 -23.12 8.91 12.73
N GLN A 323 -24.09 8.07 13.10
CA GLN A 323 -24.02 6.61 13.06
C GLN A 323 -25.15 6.09 12.16
N ILE A 324 -24.81 5.58 10.97
CA ILE A 324 -25.74 5.02 10.00
C ILE A 324 -25.96 3.53 10.28
N PRO A 325 -27.21 3.04 10.45
CA PRO A 325 -27.45 1.61 10.63
C PRO A 325 -27.15 0.82 9.35
N VAL A 326 -26.22 -0.12 9.45
CA VAL A 326 -25.76 -0.94 8.31
C VAL A 326 -25.85 -2.44 8.59
N TYR A 327 -25.98 -3.23 7.53
CA TYR A 327 -25.81 -4.68 7.57
C TYR A 327 -24.32 -5.01 7.40
N MET A 328 -23.73 -5.79 8.31
CA MET A 328 -22.26 -5.90 8.44
C MET A 328 -21.69 -7.31 8.19
N ALA A 329 -22.46 -8.23 7.61
CA ALA A 329 -21.95 -9.57 7.34
C ALA A 329 -20.86 -9.52 6.24
N SER A 330 -19.76 -10.24 6.45
CA SER A 330 -18.61 -10.23 5.54
C SER A 330 -18.07 -8.81 5.28
N GLU A 331 -17.90 -8.41 4.02
CA GLU A 331 -17.44 -7.07 3.63
C GLU A 331 -18.58 -6.02 3.62
N ASP A 332 -19.83 -6.40 3.89
CA ASP A 332 -20.93 -5.44 3.91
C ASP A 332 -20.72 -4.40 5.02
N GLY A 333 -21.21 -3.18 4.77
CA GLY A 333 -21.11 -2.06 5.70
C GLY A 333 -21.25 -0.71 5.00
N MET A 334 -20.49 0.27 5.47
CA MET A 334 -20.42 1.60 4.88
C MET A 334 -19.07 1.89 4.24
N TYR A 335 -19.15 2.50 3.07
CA TYR A 335 -18.05 3.05 2.28
C TYR A 335 -18.37 4.54 2.03
N GLY A 336 -17.94 5.14 0.91
CA GLY A 336 -17.80 6.61 0.86
C GLY A 336 -16.86 7.08 2.00
N PRO A 337 -16.73 8.36 2.31
CA PRO A 337 -17.57 9.46 1.88
C PRO A 337 -17.07 10.08 0.56
N ALA A 338 -17.89 10.94 -0.03
CA ALA A 338 -17.40 11.91 -1.02
C ALA A 338 -18.07 13.27 -0.81
N ILE A 339 -17.32 14.33 -1.08
CA ILE A 339 -17.71 15.72 -0.88
C ILE A 339 -18.04 16.34 -2.23
N ASP A 340 -19.25 16.92 -2.35
CA ASP A 340 -19.69 17.55 -3.58
C ASP A 340 -18.71 18.67 -4.00
N ASN A 341 -18.40 18.82 -5.30
CA ASN A 341 -17.48 19.90 -5.72
C ASN A 341 -18.03 21.31 -5.39
N ASP A 342 -19.35 21.45 -5.21
CA ASP A 342 -20.01 22.68 -4.78
C ASP A 342 -20.34 22.69 -3.26
N PHE A 343 -19.63 21.90 -2.46
CA PHE A 343 -19.87 21.75 -1.02
C PHE A 343 -19.88 23.09 -0.27
N ALA A 344 -19.04 24.04 -0.67
CA ALA A 344 -18.98 25.38 -0.05
C ALA A 344 -20.33 26.13 -0.10
N ASN A 345 -21.22 25.76 -1.02
CA ASN A 345 -22.56 26.33 -1.15
C ASN A 345 -23.66 25.34 -0.75
N ASN A 346 -23.48 24.05 -1.05
CA ASN A 346 -24.55 23.06 -0.92
C ASN A 346 -24.42 22.14 0.29
N HIS A 347 -23.24 21.98 0.89
CA HIS A 347 -22.99 21.13 2.06
C HIS A 347 -23.44 19.66 1.90
N TRP A 348 -23.36 19.08 0.71
CA TRP A 348 -23.72 17.67 0.49
C TRP A 348 -22.54 16.72 0.72
N VAL A 349 -22.76 15.69 1.54
CA VAL A 349 -21.85 14.54 1.75
C VAL A 349 -22.52 13.29 1.21
N TYR A 350 -21.83 12.53 0.36
CA TYR A 350 -22.32 11.29 -0.23
C TYR A 350 -21.80 10.09 0.56
N LEU A 351 -22.66 9.10 0.77
CA LEU A 351 -22.33 7.83 1.44
C LEU A 351 -22.86 6.66 0.59
N TYR A 352 -22.14 5.55 0.60
CA TYR A 352 -22.57 4.29 0.01
C TYR A 352 -22.57 3.20 1.07
N TYR A 353 -23.72 2.59 1.33
CA TYR A 353 -23.88 1.74 2.51
C TYR A 353 -24.86 0.59 2.28
N SER A 354 -24.68 -0.51 3.01
CA SER A 354 -25.59 -1.66 3.04
C SER A 354 -26.73 -1.39 4.05
N PRO A 355 -27.95 -1.03 3.62
CA PRO A 355 -29.04 -0.77 4.55
C PRO A 355 -29.39 -2.02 5.37
N LEU A 356 -29.57 -1.81 6.67
CA LEU A 356 -30.03 -2.84 7.61
C LEU A 356 -31.48 -3.28 7.29
N THR A 357 -32.32 -2.35 6.85
CA THR A 357 -33.69 -2.61 6.38
C THR A 357 -33.88 -2.15 4.96
N MET A 358 -34.48 -2.98 4.13
CA MET A 358 -34.62 -2.76 2.70
C MET A 358 -36.07 -2.53 2.31
N GLU A 359 -36.24 -1.79 1.21
CA GLU A 359 -37.55 -1.52 0.61
C GLU A 359 -37.92 -2.62 -0.40
N ALA A 360 -39.21 -2.90 -0.53
CA ALA A 360 -39.73 -3.80 -1.57
C ALA A 360 -39.22 -3.41 -2.98
N PRO A 361 -38.99 -4.38 -3.88
CA PRO A 361 -39.34 -5.80 -3.78
C PRO A 361 -38.34 -6.68 -3.04
N TYR A 362 -37.30 -6.11 -2.44
CA TYR A 362 -36.34 -6.87 -1.63
C TYR A 362 -36.99 -7.35 -0.32
N PRO A 363 -36.50 -8.46 0.27
CA PRO A 363 -36.82 -8.82 1.65
C PRO A 363 -36.59 -7.63 2.59
N GLN A 364 -37.45 -7.45 3.59
CA GLN A 364 -37.31 -6.32 4.51
C GLN A 364 -35.98 -6.34 5.28
N THR A 365 -35.48 -7.53 5.60
CA THR A 365 -34.20 -7.77 6.29
C THR A 365 -33.52 -8.97 5.67
N THR A 366 -32.19 -9.02 5.76
CA THR A 366 -31.38 -10.17 5.33
C THR A 366 -31.14 -11.12 6.50
N PRO A 367 -31.19 -12.45 6.31
CA PRO A 367 -30.75 -13.40 7.31
C PRO A 367 -29.30 -13.13 7.76
N THR A 368 -29.01 -13.41 9.04
CA THR A 368 -27.64 -13.37 9.58
C THR A 368 -26.84 -14.62 9.21
N ALA A 369 -27.52 -15.74 8.96
CA ALA A 369 -26.90 -16.96 8.47
C ALA A 369 -26.48 -16.84 6.99
N ASN A 370 -25.44 -17.59 6.63
CA ASN A 370 -24.97 -17.68 5.25
C ASN A 370 -26.05 -18.26 4.33
N SER A 371 -26.02 -17.79 3.09
CA SER A 371 -26.84 -18.31 2.02
C SER A 371 -26.35 -19.72 1.62
N PRO A 372 -27.25 -20.63 1.16
CA PRO A 372 -26.83 -21.95 0.72
C PRO A 372 -25.92 -21.88 -0.52
N THR A 373 -24.89 -22.73 -0.60
CA THR A 373 -24.01 -22.79 -1.79
C THR A 373 -24.68 -23.47 -3.00
N THR A 374 -25.70 -24.30 -2.75
CA THR A 374 -26.48 -24.99 -3.79
C THR A 374 -27.98 -25.06 -3.43
N GLY A 375 -28.83 -25.26 -4.44
CA GLY A 375 -30.29 -25.31 -4.26
C GLY A 375 -31.00 -26.10 -5.35
N ALA A 376 -32.13 -26.74 -5.02
CA ALA A 376 -32.97 -27.40 -6.02
C ALA A 376 -33.75 -26.40 -6.89
N ASP A 377 -34.03 -25.21 -6.37
CA ASP A 377 -34.74 -24.11 -7.03
C ASP A 377 -33.99 -22.79 -6.74
N PRO A 378 -33.74 -21.95 -7.76
CA PRO A 378 -33.17 -20.61 -7.59
C PRO A 378 -33.86 -19.70 -6.56
N SER A 379 -35.15 -19.91 -6.27
CA SER A 379 -35.86 -19.10 -5.28
C SER A 379 -35.32 -19.28 -3.85
N VAL A 380 -34.48 -20.30 -3.59
CA VAL A 380 -33.86 -20.51 -2.28
C VAL A 380 -33.01 -19.31 -1.85
N TRP A 381 -32.47 -18.53 -2.79
CA TRP A 381 -31.64 -17.35 -2.52
C TRP A 381 -32.43 -16.05 -2.38
N ASP A 382 -33.75 -16.06 -2.64
CA ASP A 382 -34.58 -14.85 -2.55
C ASP A 382 -34.49 -14.11 -1.20
N PRO A 383 -34.41 -14.78 -0.03
CA PRO A 383 -34.23 -14.10 1.26
C PRO A 383 -32.93 -13.31 1.40
N TRP A 384 -31.92 -13.60 0.58
CA TRP A 384 -30.60 -12.96 0.63
C TRP A 384 -30.39 -11.89 -0.45
N LYS A 385 -31.36 -11.68 -1.34
CA LYS A 385 -31.28 -10.57 -2.29
C LYS A 385 -31.27 -9.25 -1.55
N GLY A 386 -30.33 -8.38 -1.88
CA GLY A 386 -30.23 -7.05 -1.30
C GLY A 386 -29.71 -6.00 -2.26
N TYR A 387 -29.38 -4.84 -1.70
CA TYR A 387 -28.66 -3.78 -2.40
C TYR A 387 -27.77 -2.99 -1.44
N PHE A 388 -26.80 -2.28 -2.01
CA PHE A 388 -26.19 -1.11 -1.39
C PHE A 388 -26.87 0.16 -1.90
N GLN A 389 -26.97 1.15 -1.01
CA GLN A 389 -27.63 2.42 -1.23
C GLN A 389 -26.58 3.52 -1.38
N LEU A 390 -26.56 4.19 -2.54
CA LEU A 390 -25.90 5.49 -2.70
C LEU A 390 -26.87 6.59 -2.29
N SER A 391 -26.50 7.40 -1.29
CA SER A 391 -27.29 8.53 -0.80
C SER A 391 -26.42 9.76 -0.57
N ARG A 392 -27.04 10.92 -0.36
CA ARG A 392 -26.39 12.12 0.17
C ARG A 392 -27.15 12.75 1.32
N PHE A 393 -26.41 13.46 2.18
CA PHE A 393 -26.89 14.06 3.42
C PHE A 393 -26.30 15.46 3.59
N LYS A 394 -27.03 16.34 4.28
CA LYS A 394 -26.58 17.69 4.61
C LYS A 394 -25.62 17.68 5.80
N PHE A 395 -24.43 18.23 5.58
CA PHE A 395 -23.52 18.60 6.66
C PHE A 395 -24.01 19.88 7.34
N VAL A 396 -24.08 19.85 8.67
CA VAL A 396 -24.45 21.01 9.51
C VAL A 396 -23.24 21.41 10.32
N ASP A 397 -22.67 22.57 9.95
CA ASP A 397 -21.48 23.11 10.60
C ASP A 397 -21.82 23.88 11.89
N GLY A 398 -20.82 24.04 12.77
CA GLY A 398 -20.94 24.79 14.02
C GLY A 398 -20.03 24.22 15.12
N PRO A 399 -20.20 24.69 16.38
CA PRO A 399 -19.42 24.21 17.51
C PRO A 399 -19.60 22.71 17.82
N ASN A 400 -20.75 22.15 17.41
CA ASN A 400 -21.06 20.72 17.50
C ASN A 400 -21.51 20.26 16.11
N PRO A 401 -20.58 19.99 15.18
CA PRO A 401 -20.92 19.64 13.81
C PRO A 401 -21.66 18.30 13.77
N THR A 402 -22.61 18.17 12.84
CA THR A 402 -23.42 16.94 12.67
C THR A 402 -23.71 16.66 11.20
N LEU A 403 -24.14 15.44 10.90
CA LEU A 403 -24.75 15.10 9.61
C LEU A 403 -26.27 14.94 9.80
N ASP A 404 -27.07 15.75 9.09
CA ASP A 404 -28.53 15.67 9.17
C ASP A 404 -29.03 14.44 8.41
N VAL A 405 -29.20 13.33 9.13
CA VAL A 405 -29.68 12.07 8.57
C VAL A 405 -31.11 12.15 8.02
N ALA A 406 -31.93 13.12 8.44
CA ALA A 406 -33.29 13.31 7.93
C ALA A 406 -33.31 13.97 6.55
N SER A 407 -32.19 14.57 6.12
CA SER A 407 -32.03 15.18 4.81
C SER A 407 -31.70 14.19 3.68
N GLU A 408 -31.70 12.89 3.97
CA GLU A 408 -31.29 11.84 3.04
C GLU A 408 -31.98 11.97 1.67
N GLN A 409 -31.16 12.00 0.63
CA GLN A 409 -31.61 11.79 -0.75
C GLN A 409 -31.01 10.50 -1.29
N LYS A 410 -31.87 9.49 -1.50
CA LYS A 410 -31.52 8.19 -2.08
C LYS A 410 -31.38 8.31 -3.60
N ILE A 411 -30.19 8.01 -4.12
CA ILE A 411 -29.82 8.25 -5.53
C ILE A 411 -29.88 6.97 -6.35
N MET A 412 -29.20 5.91 -5.88
CA MET A 412 -29.04 4.67 -6.64
C MET A 412 -29.00 3.45 -5.72
N LYS A 413 -29.59 2.35 -6.17
CA LYS A 413 -29.47 1.03 -5.55
C LYS A 413 -28.61 0.14 -6.45
N VAL A 414 -27.53 -0.41 -5.90
CA VAL A 414 -26.68 -1.40 -6.57
C VAL A 414 -27.04 -2.78 -6.00
N PRO A 415 -27.63 -3.69 -6.78
CA PRO A 415 -28.02 -5.01 -6.28
C PRO A 415 -26.83 -5.80 -5.75
N VAL A 416 -27.06 -6.66 -4.75
CA VAL A 416 -26.07 -7.57 -4.17
C VAL A 416 -26.75 -8.88 -3.73
N ASP A 417 -26.05 -9.99 -3.82
CA ASP A 417 -26.46 -11.30 -3.32
C ASP A 417 -25.81 -11.52 -1.93
N ARG A 418 -26.51 -11.17 -0.85
CA ARG A 418 -25.96 -11.21 0.52
C ARG A 418 -25.81 -12.62 1.06
N GLY A 419 -25.25 -12.75 2.27
CA GLY A 419 -25.04 -14.04 2.94
C GLY A 419 -23.96 -14.90 2.29
N ALA A 420 -23.12 -14.28 1.46
CA ALA A 420 -21.84 -14.79 1.04
C ALA A 420 -20.88 -13.59 1.00
N CYS A 421 -19.61 -13.84 1.29
CA CYS A 421 -18.55 -12.89 0.98
C CYS A 421 -18.43 -12.81 -0.56
N CYS A 422 -18.05 -11.73 -1.26
CA CYS A 422 -17.30 -10.52 -0.90
C CYS A 422 -17.36 -9.49 -2.06
N HIS A 423 -16.54 -8.44 -2.00
CA HIS A 423 -16.21 -7.46 -3.05
C HIS A 423 -17.27 -6.38 -3.26
N VAL A 424 -17.34 -5.47 -2.29
CA VAL A 424 -18.23 -4.31 -2.36
C VAL A 424 -17.64 -3.21 -3.25
N ALA A 425 -16.32 -2.96 -3.14
CA ALA A 425 -15.70 -1.68 -3.48
C ALA A 425 -16.49 -0.52 -2.87
N GLY A 426 -16.90 0.50 -3.63
CA GLY A 426 -17.82 1.52 -3.14
C GLY A 426 -17.21 2.89 -2.90
N ASP A 427 -16.00 3.12 -3.38
CA ASP A 427 -15.36 4.43 -3.39
C ASP A 427 -16.02 5.38 -4.41
N ILE A 428 -16.06 6.67 -4.08
CA ILE A 428 -16.81 7.72 -4.79
C ILE A 428 -15.91 8.94 -5.01
N THR A 429 -15.95 9.51 -6.20
CA THR A 429 -15.23 10.77 -6.49
C THR A 429 -15.99 11.62 -7.51
N PHE A 430 -15.51 12.83 -7.79
CA PHE A 430 -16.14 13.77 -8.73
C PHE A 430 -15.15 14.25 -9.79
N ASP A 431 -15.61 14.32 -11.04
CA ASP A 431 -14.85 15.02 -12.08
C ASP A 431 -15.05 16.55 -12.01
N LYS A 432 -14.28 17.29 -12.80
CA LYS A 432 -14.35 18.76 -12.86
C LYS A 432 -15.73 19.33 -13.24
N ASP A 433 -16.60 18.53 -13.86
CA ASP A 433 -17.95 18.94 -14.25
C ASP A 433 -18.99 18.54 -13.19
N ASN A 434 -18.52 18.09 -12.02
CA ASN A 434 -19.29 17.58 -10.89
C ASN A 434 -20.22 16.42 -11.32
N ASN A 435 -19.74 15.54 -12.20
CA ASN A 435 -20.34 14.21 -12.35
C ASN A 435 -19.76 13.31 -11.26
N LEU A 436 -20.63 12.48 -10.67
CA LEU A 436 -20.25 11.48 -9.69
C LEU A 436 -19.68 10.26 -10.42
N TRP A 437 -18.53 9.80 -9.96
CA TRP A 437 -17.87 8.57 -10.36
C TRP A 437 -17.83 7.63 -9.18
N MET A 438 -18.04 6.34 -9.42
CA MET A 438 -18.08 5.36 -8.35
C MET A 438 -17.63 3.99 -8.85
N VAL A 439 -16.91 3.26 -8.01
CA VAL A 439 -16.53 1.86 -8.25
C VAL A 439 -17.43 0.90 -7.49
N THR A 440 -17.71 -0.25 -8.08
CA THR A 440 -18.50 -1.33 -7.48
C THR A 440 -17.80 -2.66 -7.76
N GLY A 441 -17.71 -3.52 -6.75
CA GLY A 441 -17.17 -4.87 -6.89
C GLY A 441 -18.17 -5.84 -7.50
N ASP A 442 -17.68 -7.02 -7.86
CA ASP A 442 -18.40 -8.03 -8.63
C ASP A 442 -19.33 -8.90 -7.79
N ASP A 443 -19.30 -8.75 -6.45
CA ASP A 443 -20.13 -9.50 -5.52
C ASP A 443 -19.94 -11.01 -5.66
N THR A 444 -18.69 -11.46 -5.76
CA THR A 444 -18.38 -12.88 -6.01
C THR A 444 -17.07 -13.29 -5.32
N PRO A 445 -17.07 -14.24 -4.37
CA PRO A 445 -15.87 -14.63 -3.63
C PRO A 445 -14.89 -15.40 -4.52
N ALA A 446 -13.58 -15.22 -4.30
CA ALA A 446 -12.55 -15.90 -5.08
C ALA A 446 -12.57 -17.44 -4.93
N GLY A 447 -12.90 -17.98 -3.75
CA GLY A 447 -13.00 -19.42 -3.49
C GLY A 447 -14.34 -20.07 -3.90
N GLY A 448 -15.33 -19.28 -4.30
CA GLY A 448 -16.70 -19.76 -4.50
C GLY A 448 -16.87 -20.80 -5.61
N GLY A 449 -17.67 -21.84 -5.34
CA GLY A 449 -18.18 -22.75 -6.37
C GLY A 449 -17.11 -23.64 -7.02
N ASN A 450 -16.16 -24.14 -6.22
CA ASN A 450 -15.02 -24.96 -6.67
C ASN A 450 -14.08 -24.23 -7.64
N SER A 451 -13.93 -22.91 -7.50
CA SER A 451 -13.00 -22.13 -8.31
C SER A 451 -11.54 -22.46 -8.03
N GLY A 452 -11.21 -22.87 -6.79
CA GLY A 452 -9.86 -23.17 -6.32
C GLY A 452 -8.96 -21.93 -6.32
N GLY A 453 -9.49 -20.77 -5.93
CA GLY A 453 -8.80 -19.48 -5.96
C GLY A 453 -8.60 -18.87 -7.35
N PHE A 454 -9.02 -19.56 -8.43
CA PHE A 454 -9.07 -18.98 -9.78
C PHE A 454 -10.36 -18.19 -10.00
N ALA A 455 -10.54 -17.61 -11.20
CA ALA A 455 -11.75 -16.89 -11.54
C ALA A 455 -13.03 -17.75 -11.36
N PRO A 456 -13.99 -17.29 -10.55
CA PRO A 456 -15.29 -17.94 -10.35
C PRO A 456 -16.25 -17.60 -11.50
N PHE A 457 -16.61 -18.62 -12.28
CA PHE A 457 -17.58 -18.52 -13.38
C PHE A 457 -18.42 -19.80 -13.49
N ASN A 458 -18.86 -20.32 -12.34
CA ASN A 458 -19.56 -21.61 -12.25
C ASN A 458 -21.08 -21.43 -12.19
N ASP A 459 -21.76 -21.59 -13.32
CA ASP A 459 -23.22 -21.71 -13.38
C ASP A 459 -23.69 -23.12 -13.73
N MET A 460 -22.84 -24.15 -13.58
CA MET A 460 -23.24 -25.51 -13.92
C MET A 460 -24.29 -26.02 -12.93
N LEU A 461 -25.02 -27.07 -13.31
CA LEU A 461 -25.71 -27.89 -12.31
C LEU A 461 -24.68 -28.80 -11.65
N THR A 462 -24.85 -29.07 -10.35
CA THR A 462 -24.08 -30.09 -9.65
C THR A 462 -24.34 -31.47 -10.28
N THR A 463 -23.51 -32.45 -9.94
CA THR A 463 -23.72 -33.85 -10.37
C THR A 463 -25.04 -34.45 -9.88
N THR A 464 -25.65 -33.87 -8.84
CA THR A 464 -26.97 -34.23 -8.29
C THR A 464 -28.12 -33.42 -8.91
N GLY A 465 -27.84 -32.53 -9.86
CA GLY A 465 -28.84 -31.73 -10.56
C GLY A 465 -29.28 -30.46 -9.82
N GLN A 466 -28.55 -30.02 -8.79
CA GLN A 466 -28.82 -28.79 -8.06
C GLN A 466 -28.20 -27.59 -8.76
N TYR A 467 -28.80 -26.41 -8.61
CA TYR A 467 -28.23 -25.14 -9.01
C TYR A 467 -27.10 -24.76 -8.06
N ASN A 468 -25.98 -24.28 -8.61
CA ASN A 468 -25.00 -23.52 -7.83
C ASN A 468 -25.54 -22.11 -7.55
N ALA A 469 -25.13 -21.54 -6.42
CA ALA A 469 -25.55 -20.21 -6.01
C ALA A 469 -25.14 -19.13 -7.03
N PRO A 470 -25.92 -18.05 -7.20
CA PRO A 470 -25.59 -17.00 -8.15
C PRO A 470 -24.21 -16.39 -7.90
N TYR A 471 -23.85 -16.14 -6.64
CA TYR A 471 -22.61 -15.45 -6.28
C TYR A 471 -21.32 -16.20 -6.67
N VAL A 472 -21.37 -17.46 -7.11
CA VAL A 472 -20.19 -18.20 -7.61
C VAL A 472 -19.95 -18.04 -9.12
N ASP A 473 -20.68 -17.14 -9.77
CA ASP A 473 -20.51 -16.80 -11.18
C ASP A 473 -20.38 -15.28 -11.41
N ALA A 474 -19.15 -14.77 -11.44
CA ALA A 474 -18.87 -13.35 -11.67
C ALA A 474 -19.27 -12.87 -13.08
N ARG A 475 -19.61 -13.78 -14.01
CA ARG A 475 -20.16 -13.36 -15.32
C ARG A 475 -21.54 -12.73 -15.18
N ARG A 476 -22.29 -13.02 -14.09
CA ARG A 476 -23.60 -12.43 -13.83
C ARG A 476 -23.54 -10.93 -13.53
N SER A 477 -22.37 -10.46 -13.06
CA SER A 477 -22.11 -9.11 -12.57
C SER A 477 -21.07 -8.43 -13.47
N ALA A 478 -19.77 -8.66 -13.24
CA ALA A 478 -18.67 -7.95 -13.88
C ALA A 478 -18.73 -7.93 -15.41
N LEU A 479 -19.06 -9.07 -16.03
CA LEU A 479 -19.18 -9.21 -17.49
C LEU A 479 -20.61 -8.95 -18.01
N ASN A 480 -21.61 -8.85 -17.14
CA ASN A 480 -22.98 -8.56 -17.54
C ASN A 480 -23.12 -7.05 -17.82
N THR A 481 -23.51 -6.71 -19.04
CA THR A 481 -23.69 -5.32 -19.47
C THR A 481 -24.93 -4.67 -18.87
N ASN A 482 -25.86 -5.46 -18.33
CA ASN A 482 -27.10 -5.00 -17.70
C ASN A 482 -27.07 -5.03 -16.16
N ASP A 483 -25.87 -5.13 -15.57
CA ASP A 483 -25.66 -5.16 -14.11
C ASP A 483 -24.73 -4.02 -13.70
N LEU A 484 -24.92 -3.48 -12.49
CA LEU A 484 -24.12 -2.37 -11.98
C LEU A 484 -22.88 -2.82 -11.23
N ARG A 485 -22.76 -4.10 -10.85
CA ARG A 485 -21.62 -4.66 -10.09
C ARG A 485 -20.42 -4.96 -10.98
N GLY A 486 -19.21 -4.79 -10.45
CA GLY A 486 -17.94 -4.97 -11.17
C GLY A 486 -17.72 -3.89 -12.23
N LYS A 487 -18.06 -2.63 -11.90
CA LYS A 487 -18.12 -1.48 -12.82
C LYS A 487 -17.48 -0.24 -12.23
N ILE A 488 -17.07 0.66 -13.13
CA ILE A 488 -17.00 2.10 -12.88
C ILE A 488 -18.30 2.73 -13.41
N LEU A 489 -19.04 3.38 -12.53
CA LEU A 489 -20.28 4.09 -12.82
C LEU A 489 -20.03 5.60 -12.90
N ARG A 490 -20.72 6.29 -13.81
CA ARG A 490 -20.65 7.74 -13.97
C ARG A 490 -22.03 8.34 -14.20
N ILE A 491 -22.47 9.22 -13.30
CA ILE A 491 -23.80 9.85 -13.31
C ILE A 491 -23.74 11.34 -12.98
N LYS A 492 -24.80 12.09 -13.29
CA LYS A 492 -24.97 13.49 -12.87
C LYS A 492 -26.15 13.61 -11.92
N VAL A 493 -25.87 13.74 -10.62
CA VAL A 493 -26.90 13.91 -9.59
C VAL A 493 -27.54 15.30 -9.69
N GLN A 494 -28.87 15.34 -9.64
CA GLN A 494 -29.69 16.56 -9.72
C GLN A 494 -30.01 17.09 -8.33
N GLY A 495 -30.59 18.30 -8.23
CA GLY A 495 -30.89 18.94 -6.95
C GLY A 495 -31.90 18.18 -6.06
N ASP A 496 -32.78 17.38 -6.66
CA ASP A 496 -33.79 16.57 -5.96
C ASP A 496 -33.31 15.16 -5.58
N GLY A 497 -32.06 14.81 -5.91
CA GLY A 497 -31.49 13.47 -5.67
C GLY A 497 -31.71 12.48 -6.81
N SER A 498 -32.49 12.82 -7.84
CA SER A 498 -32.49 12.06 -9.11
C SER A 498 -31.15 12.21 -9.83
N TYR A 499 -30.92 11.44 -10.90
CA TYR A 499 -29.72 11.60 -11.72
C TYR A 499 -30.01 11.49 -13.22
N THR A 500 -29.08 12.03 -14.01
CA THR A 500 -29.03 11.89 -15.46
C THR A 500 -27.74 11.21 -15.89
N ILE A 501 -27.69 10.74 -17.15
CA ILE A 501 -26.52 10.07 -17.72
C ILE A 501 -25.66 11.07 -18.48
N PRO A 502 -24.40 11.30 -18.07
CA PRO A 502 -23.44 12.09 -18.83
C PRO A 502 -23.16 11.47 -20.19
N ALA A 503 -22.85 12.31 -21.19
CA ALA A 503 -22.41 11.81 -22.48
C ALA A 503 -21.04 11.10 -22.38
N GLY A 504 -20.84 10.09 -23.21
CA GLY A 504 -19.56 9.37 -23.30
C GLY A 504 -19.39 8.25 -22.29
N ASN A 505 -20.47 7.73 -21.70
CA ASN A 505 -20.46 6.43 -21.02
C ASN A 505 -20.38 5.28 -22.04
N LEU A 506 -20.06 4.07 -21.57
CA LEU A 506 -19.81 2.90 -22.42
C LEU A 506 -21.05 2.46 -23.20
N PHE A 507 -22.23 2.63 -22.61
CA PHE A 507 -23.50 2.24 -23.20
C PHE A 507 -24.48 3.41 -23.27
N THR A 508 -25.33 3.37 -24.28
CA THR A 508 -26.44 4.29 -24.47
C THR A 508 -27.73 3.81 -23.78
N GLY A 509 -27.80 2.52 -23.42
CA GLY A 509 -29.02 1.88 -22.91
C GLY A 509 -29.96 1.37 -24.01
N ASN A 510 -29.65 1.65 -25.27
CA ASN A 510 -30.49 1.32 -26.44
C ASN A 510 -29.88 0.21 -27.31
N GLU A 511 -28.73 -0.34 -26.91
CA GLU A 511 -28.10 -1.47 -27.59
C GLU A 511 -29.10 -2.62 -27.73
N GLU A 512 -29.14 -3.24 -28.91
CA GLU A 512 -30.06 -4.34 -29.26
C GLU A 512 -31.56 -4.04 -29.00
N GLY A 513 -31.98 -2.77 -29.11
CA GLY A 513 -33.40 -2.38 -28.90
C GLY A 513 -33.72 -2.03 -27.44
N GLY A 514 -32.71 -1.98 -26.57
CA GLY A 514 -32.78 -1.48 -25.20
C GLY A 514 -33.05 -2.53 -24.13
N GLY A 515 -32.74 -2.17 -22.88
CA GLY A 515 -32.91 -3.04 -21.71
C GLY A 515 -31.87 -4.15 -21.57
N LYS A 516 -30.81 -4.12 -22.37
CA LYS A 516 -29.67 -5.05 -22.35
C LYS A 516 -28.38 -4.45 -21.79
N THR A 517 -28.39 -3.16 -21.51
CA THR A 517 -27.22 -2.41 -21.08
C THR A 517 -27.63 -1.37 -20.05
N ARG A 518 -26.72 -1.06 -19.11
CA ARG A 518 -26.88 0.03 -18.15
C ARG A 518 -26.11 1.26 -18.63
N PRO A 519 -26.77 2.38 -18.96
CA PRO A 519 -26.10 3.59 -19.45
C PRO A 519 -25.25 4.30 -18.38
N GLU A 520 -25.38 3.92 -17.10
CA GLU A 520 -24.55 4.40 -15.99
C GLU A 520 -23.09 3.90 -16.10
N ILE A 521 -22.85 2.80 -16.81
CA ILE A 521 -21.53 2.16 -16.90
C ILE A 521 -20.59 3.01 -17.75
N TYR A 522 -19.51 3.49 -17.15
CA TYR A 522 -18.38 4.08 -17.86
C TYR A 522 -17.33 3.02 -18.21
N ALA A 523 -17.04 2.09 -17.31
CA ALA A 523 -16.17 0.96 -17.59
C ALA A 523 -16.65 -0.31 -16.86
N MET A 524 -16.28 -1.47 -17.38
CA MET A 524 -16.72 -2.78 -16.86
C MET A 524 -15.60 -3.82 -16.85
N GLY A 525 -15.87 -5.00 -16.29
CA GLY A 525 -14.93 -6.12 -16.28
C GLY A 525 -13.89 -6.01 -15.16
N PHE A 526 -14.33 -5.54 -13.99
CA PHE A 526 -13.54 -5.48 -12.76
C PHE A 526 -14.02 -6.51 -11.74
N ARG A 527 -13.11 -6.99 -10.87
CA ARG A 527 -13.42 -7.90 -9.76
C ARG A 527 -13.77 -7.13 -8.51
N ASN A 528 -12.76 -6.51 -7.90
CA ASN A 528 -12.88 -5.69 -6.70
C ASN A 528 -12.05 -4.40 -6.88
N PRO A 529 -12.56 -3.44 -7.69
CA PRO A 529 -11.89 -2.18 -7.97
C PRO A 529 -12.01 -1.26 -6.74
N PHE A 530 -11.18 -1.47 -5.71
CA PHE A 530 -11.47 -0.96 -4.37
C PHE A 530 -11.51 0.57 -4.27
N ARG A 531 -10.63 1.26 -5.00
CA ARG A 531 -10.47 2.73 -4.98
C ARG A 531 -10.48 3.35 -6.36
N ILE A 532 -10.94 4.60 -6.43
CA ILE A 532 -10.95 5.41 -7.63
C ILE A 532 -10.55 6.85 -7.33
N THR A 533 -9.58 7.37 -8.07
CA THR A 533 -9.37 8.82 -8.19
C THR A 533 -9.62 9.27 -9.63
N VAL A 534 -10.06 10.51 -9.81
CA VAL A 534 -10.28 11.10 -11.14
C VAL A 534 -9.50 12.41 -11.22
N ASP A 535 -8.67 12.55 -12.26
CA ASP A 535 -7.90 13.78 -12.46
C ASP A 535 -8.74 14.88 -13.15
N LYS A 536 -8.15 16.08 -13.22
CA LYS A 536 -8.78 17.26 -13.84
C LYS A 536 -9.15 17.07 -15.32
N ASP A 537 -8.53 16.11 -16.00
CA ASP A 537 -8.75 15.82 -17.42
C ASP A 537 -9.83 14.72 -17.62
N GLY A 538 -10.40 14.20 -16.52
CA GLY A 538 -11.43 13.17 -16.54
C GLY A 538 -10.88 11.76 -16.76
N VAL A 539 -9.63 11.52 -16.38
CA VAL A 539 -9.00 10.19 -16.39
C VAL A 539 -9.16 9.56 -15.01
N ALA A 540 -9.71 8.35 -14.96
CA ALA A 540 -9.84 7.60 -13.72
C ALA A 540 -8.64 6.66 -13.48
N TYR A 541 -8.15 6.61 -12.24
CA TYR A 541 -7.09 5.72 -11.78
C TYR A 541 -7.73 4.71 -10.82
N VAL A 542 -7.68 3.44 -11.20
CA VAL A 542 -8.37 2.36 -10.48
C VAL A 542 -7.42 1.21 -10.25
N THR A 543 -7.56 0.55 -9.11
CA THR A 543 -6.81 -0.65 -8.74
C THR A 543 -7.76 -1.81 -8.50
N ASP A 544 -7.50 -2.97 -9.10
CA ASP A 544 -8.38 -4.14 -9.04
C ASP A 544 -7.69 -5.33 -8.35
N TYR A 545 -8.29 -5.78 -7.24
CA TYR A 545 -7.74 -6.79 -6.33
C TYR A 545 -7.73 -8.20 -6.95
N SER A 546 -6.65 -8.98 -6.74
CA SER A 546 -6.52 -10.32 -7.34
C SER A 546 -7.42 -11.38 -6.68
N PRO A 547 -7.73 -12.50 -7.36
CA PRO A 547 -8.17 -13.73 -6.69
C PRO A 547 -6.97 -14.50 -6.10
N ASP A 548 -7.25 -15.62 -5.41
CA ASP A 548 -6.33 -16.15 -4.40
C ASP A 548 -5.38 -17.26 -4.89
N SER A 549 -5.53 -17.73 -6.14
CA SER A 549 -4.64 -18.76 -6.67
C SER A 549 -3.22 -18.21 -6.84
N SER A 550 -2.29 -18.61 -5.97
CA SER A 550 -0.91 -18.10 -5.99
C SER A 550 -0.06 -18.67 -7.13
N THR A 551 -0.53 -19.71 -7.84
CA THR A 551 0.19 -20.38 -8.93
C THR A 551 -0.67 -20.57 -10.18
N PRO A 552 -0.09 -20.46 -11.39
CA PRO A 552 -0.81 -20.68 -12.64
C PRO A 552 -1.05 -22.19 -12.85
N GLN A 553 -2.14 -22.54 -13.51
CA GLN A 553 -2.45 -23.95 -13.81
C GLN A 553 -2.65 -24.17 -15.31
N VAL A 554 -1.89 -25.11 -15.86
CA VAL A 554 -1.94 -25.49 -17.28
C VAL A 554 -3.36 -25.82 -17.73
N ASN A 555 -3.81 -25.19 -18.81
CA ASN A 555 -5.17 -25.30 -19.37
C ASN A 555 -6.31 -24.88 -18.43
N ARG A 556 -6.02 -24.08 -17.39
CA ARG A 556 -7.02 -23.49 -16.49
C ARG A 556 -6.95 -21.96 -16.53
N GLY A 557 -5.82 -21.38 -16.16
CA GLY A 557 -5.65 -19.93 -16.11
C GLY A 557 -4.37 -19.49 -15.40
N PRO A 558 -4.09 -18.17 -15.41
CA PRO A 558 -2.95 -17.60 -14.69
C PRO A 558 -3.17 -17.63 -13.17
N ALA A 559 -2.09 -17.44 -12.42
CA ALA A 559 -2.16 -17.07 -11.01
C ALA A 559 -2.95 -15.76 -10.83
N GLY A 560 -3.43 -15.54 -9.62
CA GLY A 560 -4.09 -14.32 -9.20
C GLY A 560 -3.29 -13.10 -9.63
N THR A 561 -3.98 -12.19 -10.31
CA THR A 561 -3.38 -11.04 -10.98
C THR A 561 -4.05 -9.78 -10.45
N GLY A 562 -3.26 -8.95 -9.76
CA GLY A 562 -3.66 -7.60 -9.36
C GLY A 562 -3.40 -6.64 -10.50
N ARG A 563 -4.23 -5.61 -10.64
CA ARG A 563 -4.16 -4.66 -11.77
C ARG A 563 -4.25 -3.21 -11.31
N MET A 564 -3.65 -2.34 -12.10
CA MET A 564 -3.97 -0.91 -12.09
C MET A 564 -4.35 -0.48 -13.51
N GLU A 565 -5.48 0.21 -13.60
CA GLU A 565 -6.05 0.72 -14.83
C GLU A 565 -6.06 2.26 -14.81
N ILE A 566 -5.56 2.86 -15.89
CA ILE A 566 -5.68 4.29 -16.15
C ILE A 566 -6.75 4.45 -17.24
N VAL A 567 -7.99 4.62 -16.80
CA VAL A 567 -9.20 4.58 -17.61
C VAL A 567 -9.40 5.92 -18.33
N ARG A 568 -8.68 6.09 -19.44
CA ARG A 568 -8.69 7.31 -20.28
C ARG A 568 -9.95 7.47 -21.14
N LYS A 569 -10.74 6.40 -21.29
CA LYS A 569 -11.97 6.33 -22.08
C LYS A 569 -12.83 5.13 -21.62
N PRO A 570 -14.12 5.08 -21.97
CA PRO A 570 -14.95 3.91 -21.69
C PRO A 570 -14.34 2.61 -22.22
N ALA A 571 -14.31 1.57 -21.38
CA ALA A 571 -13.60 0.33 -21.69
C ALA A 571 -14.16 -0.90 -20.93
N ASN A 572 -13.82 -2.09 -21.40
CA ASN A 572 -14.06 -3.36 -20.74
C ASN A 572 -12.73 -4.03 -20.40
N TYR A 573 -12.47 -4.37 -19.14
CA TYR A 573 -11.22 -5.00 -18.68
C TYR A 573 -11.33 -6.52 -18.49
N GLY A 574 -12.46 -7.12 -18.86
CA GLY A 574 -12.57 -8.54 -19.20
C GLY A 574 -12.81 -9.54 -18.06
N TRP A 575 -12.76 -9.12 -16.79
CA TRP A 575 -13.08 -10.02 -15.68
C TRP A 575 -14.52 -10.58 -15.82
N PRO A 576 -14.76 -11.89 -15.56
CA PRO A 576 -13.85 -12.90 -15.00
C PRO A 576 -13.13 -13.79 -16.00
N LEU A 577 -13.33 -13.58 -17.30
CA LEU A 577 -12.85 -14.53 -18.32
C LEU A 577 -11.46 -14.17 -18.86
N CYS A 578 -11.07 -12.91 -18.70
CA CYS A 578 -9.82 -12.35 -19.20
C CYS A 578 -9.26 -11.36 -18.17
N TYR A 579 -7.96 -11.36 -17.91
CA TYR A 579 -7.29 -10.22 -17.25
C TYR A 579 -6.84 -9.15 -18.23
N SER A 580 -6.53 -9.59 -19.44
CA SER A 580 -6.11 -8.77 -20.57
C SER A 580 -6.42 -9.53 -21.87
N PRO A 581 -6.29 -8.89 -23.05
CA PRO A 581 -6.39 -9.58 -24.33
C PRO A 581 -5.45 -10.79 -24.47
N THR A 582 -4.34 -10.82 -23.74
CA THR A 582 -3.30 -11.85 -23.83
C THR A 582 -3.30 -12.85 -22.67
N LEU A 583 -4.20 -12.67 -21.68
CA LEU A 583 -4.31 -13.52 -20.49
C LEU A 583 -5.73 -14.09 -20.33
N PRO A 584 -6.13 -15.05 -21.19
CA PRO A 584 -7.43 -15.71 -21.11
C PRO A 584 -7.47 -16.81 -20.04
N TYR A 585 -8.62 -17.01 -19.41
CA TYR A 585 -8.96 -18.28 -18.76
C TYR A 585 -9.36 -19.35 -19.79
N TYR A 586 -9.34 -20.60 -19.37
CA TYR A 586 -9.85 -21.73 -20.14
C TYR A 586 -11.27 -22.10 -19.73
N ARG A 587 -12.04 -22.62 -20.70
CA ARG A 587 -13.35 -23.20 -20.43
C ARG A 587 -13.20 -24.43 -19.54
N TRP A 588 -13.95 -24.46 -18.44
CA TRP A 588 -13.70 -25.38 -17.33
C TRP A 588 -14.95 -26.10 -16.88
N ASN A 589 -14.79 -27.38 -16.53
CA ASN A 589 -15.81 -28.18 -15.89
C ASN A 589 -15.55 -28.21 -14.38
N PHE A 590 -16.38 -27.49 -13.63
CA PHE A 590 -16.25 -27.38 -12.17
C PHE A 590 -16.70 -28.62 -11.40
N ASN A 591 -17.46 -29.53 -12.02
CA ASN A 591 -17.86 -30.79 -11.39
C ASN A 591 -16.73 -31.82 -11.39
N THR A 592 -15.83 -31.76 -12.37
CA THR A 592 -14.72 -32.71 -12.53
C THR A 592 -13.34 -32.09 -12.32
N SER A 593 -13.27 -30.76 -12.14
CA SER A 593 -12.02 -30.00 -12.07
C SER A 593 -11.08 -30.30 -13.24
N THR A 594 -11.63 -30.27 -14.45
CA THR A 594 -10.89 -30.50 -15.71
C THR A 594 -11.31 -29.49 -16.79
N PRO A 595 -10.51 -29.33 -17.87
CA PRO A 595 -10.96 -28.58 -19.04
C PRO A 595 -12.32 -29.08 -19.55
N LEU A 596 -13.19 -28.15 -19.95
CA LEU A 596 -14.52 -28.48 -20.47
C LEU A 596 -14.45 -29.13 -21.86
N ASP A 597 -13.46 -28.72 -22.66
CA ASP A 597 -13.30 -29.15 -24.05
C ASP A 597 -12.08 -30.05 -24.22
N ASN A 598 -12.13 -30.91 -25.25
CA ASN A 598 -10.99 -31.72 -25.70
C ASN A 598 -10.79 -31.54 -27.22
N PRO A 599 -9.73 -30.85 -27.67
CA PRO A 599 -8.66 -30.26 -26.86
C PRO A 599 -9.12 -29.04 -26.04
N PRO A 600 -8.45 -28.70 -24.92
CA PRO A 600 -8.78 -27.53 -24.09
C PRO A 600 -8.89 -26.23 -24.88
N GLN A 601 -9.88 -25.40 -24.56
CA GLN A 601 -10.18 -24.16 -25.28
C GLN A 601 -10.12 -22.94 -24.34
N ALA A 602 -9.33 -21.94 -24.72
CA ALA A 602 -9.29 -20.64 -24.05
C ALA A 602 -10.50 -19.78 -24.44
N PHE A 603 -10.90 -18.83 -23.58
CA PHE A 603 -11.85 -17.80 -23.97
C PHE A 603 -11.24 -16.83 -25.00
N GLU A 604 -12.08 -16.31 -25.91
CA GLU A 604 -11.68 -15.36 -26.95
C GLU A 604 -11.53 -13.94 -26.36
N CYS A 605 -10.34 -13.60 -25.87
CA CYS A 605 -10.07 -12.32 -25.20
C CYS A 605 -9.47 -11.23 -26.12
N ASN A 606 -8.94 -11.58 -27.29
CA ASN A 606 -8.18 -10.68 -28.17
C ASN A 606 -8.92 -10.26 -29.44
N ASN A 607 -10.24 -10.47 -29.52
CA ASN A 607 -11.02 -10.06 -30.67
C ASN A 607 -11.21 -8.52 -30.66
N PRO A 608 -10.86 -7.82 -31.76
CA PRO A 608 -10.91 -6.36 -31.79
C PRO A 608 -12.32 -5.78 -31.87
N ASP A 609 -13.31 -6.60 -32.24
CA ASP A 609 -14.70 -6.16 -32.46
C ASP A 609 -15.62 -6.49 -31.28
N ARG A 610 -15.22 -7.42 -30.41
CA ARG A 610 -16.03 -7.88 -29.26
C ARG A 610 -15.19 -8.56 -28.17
N GLY A 611 -15.71 -8.61 -26.96
CA GLY A 611 -15.20 -9.44 -25.86
C GLY A 611 -15.72 -10.89 -25.92
N PRO A 612 -15.37 -11.73 -24.92
CA PRO A 612 -15.82 -13.11 -24.86
C PRO A 612 -17.34 -13.19 -24.66
N ALA A 613 -17.94 -14.30 -25.10
CA ALA A 613 -19.37 -14.55 -24.91
C ALA A 613 -19.70 -14.76 -23.42
N ASN A 614 -20.67 -14.02 -22.91
CA ASN A 614 -21.25 -14.24 -21.60
C ASN A 614 -22.40 -15.25 -21.71
N THR A 615 -22.06 -16.53 -21.53
CA THR A 615 -23.00 -17.65 -21.59
C THR A 615 -23.58 -18.04 -20.23
N SER A 616 -23.43 -17.20 -19.20
CA SER A 616 -24.03 -17.45 -17.90
C SER A 616 -25.54 -17.53 -18.01
N ARG A 617 -26.17 -18.49 -17.30
CA ARG A 617 -27.63 -18.54 -17.11
C ARG A 617 -28.20 -17.28 -16.47
N TRP A 618 -27.37 -16.54 -15.73
CA TRP A 618 -27.75 -15.34 -15.01
C TRP A 618 -27.53 -14.05 -15.84
N ASN A 619 -26.99 -14.17 -17.07
CA ASN A 619 -26.76 -13.01 -17.91
C ASN A 619 -28.10 -12.43 -18.42
N THR A 620 -28.37 -11.19 -18.02
CA THR A 620 -29.55 -10.42 -18.47
C THR A 620 -29.21 -9.46 -19.60
N GLY A 621 -27.92 -9.18 -19.82
CA GLY A 621 -27.42 -8.23 -20.81
C GLY A 621 -27.13 -8.82 -22.19
N LEU A 622 -26.15 -8.24 -22.87
CA LEU A 622 -25.66 -8.65 -24.18
C LEU A 622 -24.94 -9.99 -24.08
N THR A 623 -25.00 -10.79 -25.15
CA THR A 623 -24.19 -12.02 -25.24
C THR A 623 -22.71 -11.71 -25.40
N TYR A 624 -22.37 -10.69 -26.19
CA TYR A 624 -20.99 -10.25 -26.40
C TYR A 624 -20.80 -8.87 -25.80
N SER A 625 -19.79 -8.75 -24.93
CA SER A 625 -19.37 -7.47 -24.36
C SER A 625 -18.50 -6.68 -25.35
N PRO A 626 -18.22 -5.39 -25.09
CA PRO A 626 -17.21 -4.65 -25.85
C PRO A 626 -15.82 -5.32 -25.80
N PRO A 627 -14.93 -5.04 -26.77
CA PRO A 627 -13.55 -5.55 -26.78
C PRO A 627 -12.80 -5.34 -25.47
N ILE A 628 -11.92 -6.28 -25.13
CA ILE A 628 -11.11 -6.21 -23.91
C ILE A 628 -9.99 -5.19 -24.08
N ALA A 629 -9.84 -4.29 -23.11
CA ALA A 629 -8.76 -3.33 -22.99
C ALA A 629 -7.58 -3.93 -22.21
N GLN A 630 -6.38 -3.43 -22.49
CA GLN A 630 -5.16 -3.80 -21.77
C GLN A 630 -5.07 -2.97 -20.48
N PRO A 631 -4.86 -3.58 -19.30
CA PRO A 631 -4.51 -2.83 -18.09
C PRO A 631 -3.11 -2.21 -18.21
N ASP A 632 -2.89 -1.06 -17.56
CA ASP A 632 -1.61 -0.33 -17.62
C ASP A 632 -0.51 -1.02 -16.80
N MET A 633 -0.88 -1.72 -15.72
CA MET A 633 0.02 -2.49 -14.86
C MET A 633 -0.66 -3.77 -14.35
N TRP A 634 0.07 -4.88 -14.26
CA TRP A 634 -0.43 -6.14 -13.69
C TRP A 634 0.71 -6.98 -13.09
N TYR A 635 0.46 -7.64 -11.96
CA TYR A 635 1.46 -8.42 -11.21
C TYR A 635 0.82 -9.57 -10.41
N SER A 636 1.66 -10.48 -9.90
CA SER A 636 1.23 -11.71 -9.21
C SER A 636 1.89 -11.92 -7.85
N PHE A 637 1.48 -13.00 -7.19
CA PHE A 637 2.01 -13.43 -5.89
C PHE A 637 3.47 -13.82 -5.95
N GLN A 638 3.75 -14.73 -6.89
CA GLN A 638 5.01 -15.42 -6.99
C GLN A 638 5.61 -15.27 -8.36
N ASP A 639 6.86 -15.73 -8.40
CA ASP A 639 7.57 -15.90 -9.61
C ASP A 639 7.40 -17.27 -10.24
N ASN A 640 6.79 -17.31 -11.41
CA ASN A 640 6.40 -18.57 -12.04
C ASN A 640 7.54 -19.20 -12.90
N ASN A 641 8.82 -18.91 -12.60
CA ASN A 641 9.97 -19.50 -13.31
C ASN A 641 11.16 -19.83 -12.39
N ALA A 642 11.48 -21.13 -12.25
CA ALA A 642 12.59 -21.63 -11.44
C ALA A 642 14.01 -21.30 -11.98
N ALA A 643 14.15 -20.88 -13.24
CA ALA A 643 15.47 -20.61 -13.86
C ALA A 643 15.75 -19.12 -14.10
N ASN A 644 14.74 -18.27 -14.09
CA ASN A 644 14.86 -16.80 -14.10
C ASN A 644 13.52 -16.17 -13.69
N PRO A 645 13.32 -15.93 -12.38
CA PRO A 645 12.06 -15.47 -11.81
C PRO A 645 11.93 -13.93 -11.85
N LEU A 646 10.92 -13.29 -12.51
CA LEU A 646 10.53 -11.86 -12.26
C LEU A 646 9.00 -11.43 -12.21
N GLY A 647 8.05 -12.26 -11.76
CA GLY A 647 6.76 -11.85 -11.13
C GLY A 647 5.57 -11.36 -11.99
N THR A 648 5.72 -11.18 -13.31
CA THR A 648 4.62 -10.71 -14.18
C THR A 648 3.77 -11.88 -14.73
N PRO A 649 2.43 -11.92 -14.52
CA PRO A 649 1.54 -12.92 -15.11
C PRO A 649 1.68 -13.01 -16.64
N CYS A 650 1.77 -14.24 -17.15
CA CYS A 650 2.06 -14.51 -18.56
C CYS A 650 1.46 -15.83 -19.01
N ALA A 651 1.01 -15.86 -20.27
CA ALA A 651 0.41 -17.01 -20.92
C ALA A 651 1.33 -18.25 -20.97
N ALA A 652 2.65 -18.06 -21.02
CA ALA A 652 3.59 -19.19 -21.12
C ALA A 652 3.66 -20.08 -19.89
N TYR A 653 3.11 -19.64 -18.76
CA TYR A 653 3.07 -20.44 -17.54
C TYR A 653 1.91 -21.44 -17.50
N TYR A 654 0.88 -21.28 -18.33
CA TYR A 654 -0.31 -22.14 -18.29
C TYR A 654 -0.89 -22.53 -19.65
N MET A 655 -0.37 -22.01 -20.76
CA MET A 655 -0.76 -22.46 -22.10
C MET A 655 0.20 -23.54 -22.60
N GLN A 656 -0.35 -24.66 -23.10
CA GLN A 656 0.47 -25.73 -23.69
C GLN A 656 1.31 -25.26 -24.89
N ASN A 657 0.79 -24.31 -25.68
CA ASN A 657 1.45 -23.74 -26.86
C ASN A 657 1.51 -22.22 -26.71
N PRO A 658 2.48 -21.68 -25.97
CA PRO A 658 2.47 -20.27 -25.64
C PRO A 658 2.96 -19.39 -26.80
N PRO A 659 2.43 -18.16 -26.94
CA PRO A 659 2.74 -17.26 -28.05
C PRO A 659 4.17 -16.67 -28.01
N GLY A 660 4.94 -16.91 -26.94
CA GLY A 660 6.30 -16.38 -26.81
C GLY A 660 6.88 -16.57 -25.40
N LYS A 661 8.04 -15.94 -25.16
CA LYS A 661 8.65 -15.85 -23.82
C LYS A 661 7.95 -14.78 -22.98
N CYS A 662 7.91 -14.99 -21.67
CA CYS A 662 7.32 -14.03 -20.75
C CYS A 662 8.21 -12.79 -20.57
N PRO A 663 7.64 -11.57 -20.65
CA PRO A 663 8.38 -10.36 -20.34
C PRO A 663 8.51 -10.17 -18.83
N GLN A 664 9.57 -9.47 -18.41
CA GLN A 664 9.68 -8.88 -17.08
C GLN A 664 9.27 -7.42 -17.20
N LEU A 665 8.11 -7.05 -16.64
CA LEU A 665 7.59 -5.69 -16.80
C LEU A 665 7.76 -4.84 -15.53
N PHE A 666 7.52 -5.40 -14.34
CA PHE A 666 7.41 -4.62 -13.10
C PHE A 666 8.10 -5.27 -11.89
N PRO A 667 9.41 -5.55 -11.96
CA PRO A 667 10.14 -6.17 -10.85
C PRO A 667 10.14 -5.34 -9.55
N GLU A 668 9.94 -4.03 -9.64
CA GLU A 668 9.90 -3.12 -8.49
C GLU A 668 8.73 -3.36 -7.52
N LEU A 669 7.72 -4.13 -7.95
CA LEU A 669 6.58 -4.49 -7.11
C LEU A 669 6.88 -5.68 -6.18
N GLY A 670 7.94 -6.47 -6.47
CA GLY A 670 8.34 -7.64 -5.68
C GLY A 670 7.35 -8.81 -5.76
N THR A 671 7.43 -9.71 -4.78
CA THR A 671 6.55 -10.86 -4.56
C THR A 671 5.85 -10.74 -3.20
N GLY A 672 4.81 -11.55 -2.93
CA GLY A 672 3.99 -11.48 -1.72
C GLY A 672 2.50 -11.51 -2.03
N GLY A 673 1.62 -11.13 -1.09
CA GLY A 673 0.18 -10.94 -1.37
C GLY A 673 -0.08 -10.00 -2.55
N VAL A 674 -1.30 -9.95 -3.08
CA VAL A 674 -1.62 -9.09 -4.23
C VAL A 674 -2.91 -8.31 -3.97
N GLY A 675 -2.76 -7.20 -3.27
CA GLY A 675 -3.84 -6.28 -2.92
C GLY A 675 -3.55 -4.86 -3.37
N PRO A 676 -3.60 -4.54 -4.68
CA PRO A 676 -3.53 -3.17 -5.13
C PRO A 676 -4.74 -2.37 -4.60
N HIS A 677 -4.50 -1.24 -3.94
CA HIS A 677 -5.50 -0.63 -3.04
C HIS A 677 -5.43 0.91 -3.05
N GLY A 678 -5.51 1.49 -4.24
CA GLY A 678 -5.48 2.93 -4.46
C GLY A 678 -4.39 3.38 -5.42
N ALA A 679 -4.75 4.34 -6.27
CA ALA A 679 -3.83 5.05 -7.13
C ALA A 679 -4.28 6.52 -7.27
N ALA A 680 -3.37 7.47 -7.03
CA ALA A 680 -3.64 8.90 -7.07
C ALA A 680 -2.56 9.66 -7.86
N LYS A 681 -2.96 10.31 -8.96
CA LYS A 681 -2.05 11.15 -9.75
C LYS A 681 -1.86 12.53 -9.12
N TYR A 682 -0.61 12.99 -9.06
CA TYR A 682 -0.28 14.35 -8.64
C TYR A 682 -0.24 15.31 -9.83
N ASP A 683 -0.98 16.41 -9.73
CA ASP A 683 -0.87 17.56 -10.64
C ASP A 683 -0.23 18.72 -9.88
N TYR A 684 1.01 19.07 -10.22
CA TYR A 684 1.71 20.16 -9.52
C TYR A 684 1.12 21.51 -9.93
N ASP A 685 0.63 22.28 -8.95
CA ASP A 685 0.24 23.68 -9.14
C ASP A 685 1.34 24.63 -8.64
N PRO A 686 2.06 25.33 -9.53
CA PRO A 686 3.05 26.33 -9.13
C PRO A 686 2.43 27.54 -8.39
N ASN A 687 1.12 27.78 -8.54
CA ASN A 687 0.43 28.90 -7.91
C ASN A 687 -0.14 28.56 -6.53
N ASN A 688 -0.17 27.29 -6.16
CA ASN A 688 -0.60 26.89 -4.83
C ASN A 688 0.36 27.51 -3.80
N PRO A 689 -0.12 28.37 -2.88
CA PRO A 689 0.74 29.11 -1.98
C PRO A 689 1.29 28.24 -0.83
N ASN A 690 0.81 27.01 -0.65
CA ASN A 690 1.27 26.13 0.41
C ASN A 690 2.77 25.84 0.22
N PRO A 691 3.63 26.22 1.19
CA PRO A 691 5.06 25.97 1.11
C PRO A 691 5.40 24.49 1.28
N THR A 692 4.49 23.68 1.83
CA THR A 692 4.74 22.25 2.08
C THR A 692 4.23 21.31 1.01
N LYS A 693 3.63 21.83 -0.07
CA LYS A 693 3.15 21.01 -1.19
C LYS A 693 4.29 20.18 -1.78
N PHE A 694 3.96 19.01 -2.33
CA PHE A 694 4.95 18.18 -2.98
C PHE A 694 5.65 18.91 -4.14
N PRO A 695 6.94 18.62 -4.37
CA PRO A 695 7.73 19.37 -5.33
C PRO A 695 7.36 19.01 -6.78
N ALA A 696 7.67 19.93 -7.71
CA ALA A 696 7.42 19.79 -9.14
C ALA A 696 8.00 18.52 -9.78
N TYR A 697 8.99 17.88 -9.14
CA TYR A 697 9.49 16.57 -9.55
C TYR A 697 8.33 15.59 -9.77
N TYR A 698 7.39 15.48 -8.84
CA TYR A 698 6.28 14.52 -8.89
C TYR A 698 5.14 14.91 -9.82
N ASP A 699 5.25 16.04 -10.56
CA ASP A 699 4.18 16.39 -11.50
C ASP A 699 3.92 15.24 -12.48
N GLN A 700 2.65 14.86 -12.62
CA GLN A 700 2.15 13.72 -13.40
C GLN A 700 2.53 12.33 -12.86
N SER A 701 3.24 12.23 -11.73
CA SER A 701 3.49 10.93 -11.08
C SER A 701 2.22 10.39 -10.45
N ILE A 702 2.07 9.06 -10.46
CA ILE A 702 0.98 8.33 -9.83
C ILE A 702 1.50 7.68 -8.56
N PHE A 703 0.85 7.92 -7.43
CA PHE A 703 1.15 7.22 -6.17
C PHE A 703 0.25 6.01 -6.09
N PHE A 704 0.83 4.83 -5.90
CA PHE A 704 0.15 3.54 -5.87
C PHE A 704 0.34 2.89 -4.51
N GLY A 705 -0.75 2.43 -3.88
CA GLY A 705 -0.71 1.70 -2.61
C GLY A 705 -0.95 0.21 -2.77
N GLU A 706 -0.20 -0.59 -2.01
CA GLU A 706 -0.29 -2.04 -1.98
C GLU A 706 -0.63 -2.49 -0.56
N PHE A 707 -1.87 -2.95 -0.36
CA PHE A 707 -2.45 -3.33 0.93
C PHE A 707 -1.69 -4.47 1.58
N THR A 708 -1.35 -5.52 0.82
CA THR A 708 -0.80 -6.77 1.39
C THR A 708 0.71 -6.75 1.62
N ARG A 709 1.41 -5.74 1.08
CA ARG A 709 2.87 -5.60 1.10
C ARG A 709 3.34 -4.31 1.80
N ASP A 710 2.41 -3.54 2.36
CA ASP A 710 2.62 -2.33 3.17
C ASP A 710 3.60 -1.36 2.53
N TYR A 711 3.31 -0.97 1.29
CA TYR A 711 4.14 0.02 0.62
C TYR A 711 3.36 0.98 -0.26
N LEU A 712 4.04 2.09 -0.55
CA LEU A 712 3.68 3.00 -1.62
C LEU A 712 4.74 2.92 -2.75
N ARG A 713 4.30 3.17 -3.99
CA ARG A 713 5.17 3.28 -5.17
C ARG A 713 4.86 4.55 -5.95
N GLU A 714 5.90 5.16 -6.49
CA GLU A 714 5.78 6.20 -7.52
C GLU A 714 5.81 5.52 -8.89
N ILE A 715 4.76 5.71 -9.68
CA ILE A 715 4.69 5.26 -11.06
C ILE A 715 4.79 6.48 -11.97
N ARG A 716 5.77 6.46 -12.89
CA ARG A 716 5.89 7.43 -13.98
C ARG A 716 5.50 6.80 -15.29
N LEU A 717 4.77 7.57 -16.10
CA LEU A 717 4.46 7.21 -17.47
C LEU A 717 5.45 7.88 -18.44
N ASP A 718 5.67 7.25 -19.59
CA ASP A 718 6.37 7.87 -20.70
C ASP A 718 5.43 8.77 -21.52
N SER A 719 6.00 9.44 -22.53
CA SER A 719 5.26 10.27 -23.47
C SER A 719 4.15 9.54 -24.26
N SER A 720 4.15 8.20 -24.30
CA SER A 720 3.10 7.38 -24.91
C SER A 720 2.01 6.95 -23.92
N GLY A 721 2.17 7.27 -22.63
CA GLY A 721 1.27 6.91 -21.56
C GLY A 721 1.50 5.50 -21.00
N GLN A 722 2.62 4.84 -21.31
CA GLN A 722 2.98 3.53 -20.77
C GLN A 722 3.82 3.66 -19.50
N VAL A 723 3.76 2.66 -18.61
CA VAL A 723 4.60 2.63 -17.40
C VAL A 723 6.08 2.64 -17.78
N PHE A 724 6.76 3.71 -17.39
CA PHE A 724 8.16 3.97 -17.73
C PHE A 724 9.11 3.54 -16.61
N LYS A 725 8.79 3.94 -15.39
CA LYS A 725 9.56 3.63 -14.18
C LYS A 725 8.65 3.55 -12.98
N ILE A 726 8.93 2.56 -12.13
CA ILE A 726 8.38 2.44 -10.79
C ILE A 726 9.51 2.71 -9.81
N ASN A 727 9.31 3.62 -8.86
CA ASN A 727 10.25 3.90 -7.79
C ASN A 727 9.63 3.57 -6.43
N ASP A 728 10.48 3.22 -5.47
CA ASP A 728 10.09 3.26 -4.06
C ASP A 728 9.69 4.69 -3.68
N LEU A 729 8.64 4.82 -2.88
CA LEU A 729 8.06 6.11 -2.50
C LEU A 729 7.93 6.16 -0.98
N LEU A 730 8.52 7.19 -0.38
CA LEU A 730 8.54 7.44 1.08
C LEU A 730 9.20 6.31 1.91
N SER A 731 9.48 5.15 1.34
CA SER A 731 10.07 3.99 2.03
C SER A 731 9.29 3.62 3.31
N CYS A 732 7.96 3.62 3.25
CA CYS A 732 7.09 3.38 4.39
C CYS A 732 6.82 1.87 4.65
N GLY A 733 6.10 1.54 5.73
CA GLY A 733 5.62 0.19 6.06
C GLY A 733 4.70 0.16 7.29
N ALA A 734 4.64 -0.98 8.01
CA ALA A 734 3.85 -1.18 9.24
C ALA A 734 4.11 -0.16 10.38
N GLY A 735 5.11 0.69 10.22
CA GLY A 735 5.33 1.86 11.05
C GLY A 735 6.72 2.45 10.88
N PRO A 736 7.01 3.57 11.55
CA PRO A 736 8.36 4.13 11.65
C PRO A 736 9.26 3.15 12.41
N THR A 737 10.00 2.31 11.68
CA THR A 737 10.81 1.23 12.27
C THR A 737 12.30 1.57 12.28
N THR A 738 12.76 2.32 11.27
CA THR A 738 14.17 2.71 11.12
C THR A 738 14.27 4.07 10.43
N PRO A 739 15.43 4.76 10.48
CA PRO A 739 15.64 5.96 9.67
C PRO A 739 15.48 5.73 8.15
N ALA A 740 15.67 4.50 7.68
CA ALA A 740 15.45 4.11 6.28
C ALA A 740 13.98 3.76 5.97
N ARG A 741 13.17 3.53 7.01
CA ARG A 741 11.71 3.32 6.93
C ARG A 741 10.98 4.21 7.95
N PRO A 742 10.96 5.54 7.73
CA PRO A 742 10.54 6.50 8.74
C PRO A 742 9.03 6.75 8.79
N PHE A 743 8.25 6.14 7.90
CA PHE A 743 6.84 6.48 7.70
C PHE A 743 5.92 5.27 7.78
N LEU A 744 4.69 5.51 8.22
CA LEU A 744 3.59 4.55 8.28
C LEU A 744 2.88 4.49 6.92
N CYS A 745 2.64 3.28 6.42
CA CYS A 745 1.69 3.00 5.34
C CYS A 745 1.19 1.56 5.45
N ASP A 746 0.86 1.16 6.67
CA ASP A 746 0.41 -0.19 6.98
C ASP A 746 -0.95 -0.47 6.35
N ASN A 747 -1.05 -1.50 5.51
CA ASN A 747 -2.25 -1.81 4.75
C ASN A 747 -2.98 -0.55 4.19
N PRO A 748 -2.42 0.15 3.19
CA PRO A 748 -3.01 1.35 2.61
C PRO A 748 -4.48 1.12 2.24
N MET A 749 -5.38 1.84 2.90
CA MET A 749 -6.82 1.65 2.80
C MET A 749 -7.45 2.66 1.85
N ASP A 750 -7.08 3.94 1.94
CA ASP A 750 -7.57 5.00 1.05
C ASP A 750 -6.52 6.10 0.89
N MET A 751 -6.51 6.84 -0.22
CA MET A 751 -5.52 7.88 -0.48
C MET A 751 -5.98 8.95 -1.47
N MET A 752 -5.54 10.19 -1.24
CA MET A 752 -5.80 11.29 -2.18
C MET A 752 -4.81 12.44 -2.05
N TRP A 753 -4.82 13.32 -3.05
CA TRP A 753 -4.15 14.62 -2.99
C TRP A 753 -5.10 15.69 -2.47
N GLY A 754 -4.70 16.39 -1.42
CA GLY A 754 -5.42 17.58 -0.95
C GLY A 754 -5.25 18.76 -1.90
N LYS A 755 -6.19 19.71 -1.89
CA LYS A 755 -6.06 20.99 -2.62
C LYS A 755 -4.88 21.83 -2.13
N ASP A 756 -4.40 21.55 -0.92
CA ASP A 756 -3.19 22.12 -0.34
C ASP A 756 -1.90 21.54 -0.98
N GLY A 757 -1.99 20.51 -1.81
CA GLY A 757 -0.86 19.86 -2.47
C GLY A 757 -0.07 18.89 -1.59
N ASN A 758 -0.62 18.53 -0.43
CA ASN A 758 -0.12 17.46 0.43
C ASN A 758 -0.81 16.12 0.11
N PHE A 759 -0.18 15.01 0.48
CA PHE A 759 -0.70 13.66 0.24
C PHE A 759 -1.34 13.10 1.51
N TYR A 760 -2.55 12.57 1.40
CA TYR A 760 -3.30 12.00 2.52
C TYR A 760 -3.43 10.49 2.33
N LEU A 761 -3.27 9.75 3.42
CA LEU A 761 -3.34 8.30 3.45
C LEU A 761 -4.13 7.84 4.67
N LEU A 762 -5.06 6.93 4.46
CA LEU A 762 -5.75 6.17 5.49
C LEU A 762 -5.14 4.76 5.52
N THR A 763 -4.75 4.29 6.68
CA THR A 763 -4.22 2.93 6.91
C THR A 763 -5.23 2.09 7.65
N TYR A 764 -5.31 0.80 7.30
CA TYR A 764 -6.19 -0.14 7.97
C TYR A 764 -5.57 -0.72 9.25
N GLY A 765 -4.26 -0.94 9.26
CA GLY A 765 -3.54 -1.59 10.37
C GLY A 765 -3.67 -3.12 10.41
N ASP A 766 -2.85 -3.77 11.24
CA ASP A 766 -2.79 -5.22 11.41
C ASP A 766 -4.06 -5.77 12.09
N GLY A 767 -4.77 -6.63 11.36
CA GLY A 767 -6.00 -7.28 11.81
C GLY A 767 -7.11 -7.13 10.77
N PHE A 768 -8.12 -8.01 10.82
CA PHE A 768 -9.24 -7.99 9.86
C PHE A 768 -10.58 -8.01 10.59
N PHE A 769 -11.53 -7.20 10.10
CA PHE A 769 -12.89 -7.07 10.63
C PHE A 769 -12.96 -6.72 12.12
N ASN A 770 -12.05 -5.85 12.58
CA ASN A 770 -11.90 -5.38 13.96
C ASN A 770 -11.45 -3.91 13.98
N ILE A 771 -11.42 -3.32 15.18
CA ILE A 771 -10.85 -2.00 15.40
C ILE A 771 -9.35 -2.18 15.60
N ASN A 772 -8.56 -1.81 14.59
CA ASN A 772 -7.11 -2.02 14.58
C ASN A 772 -6.39 -0.91 15.36
N PRO A 773 -5.47 -1.26 16.30
CA PRO A 773 -4.79 -0.29 17.17
C PRO A 773 -3.78 0.61 16.44
N ASP A 774 -3.37 0.22 15.24
CA ASP A 774 -2.37 0.82 14.35
C ASP A 774 -2.97 1.47 13.08
N ALA A 775 -4.30 1.39 12.93
CA ALA A 775 -5.03 2.20 11.97
C ALA A 775 -4.72 3.69 12.16
N ALA A 776 -4.64 4.47 11.08
CA ALA A 776 -4.37 5.89 11.15
C ALA A 776 -4.82 6.63 9.90
N LEU A 777 -5.23 7.88 10.08
CA LEU A 777 -5.32 8.85 8.99
C LEU A 777 -4.10 9.77 9.12
N VAL A 778 -3.27 9.81 8.08
CA VAL A 778 -2.02 10.57 8.06
C VAL A 778 -1.93 11.52 6.87
N LYS A 779 -1.15 12.58 7.02
CA LYS A 779 -0.82 13.54 5.97
C LYS A 779 0.68 13.64 5.80
N PHE A 780 1.13 13.51 4.56
CA PHE A 780 2.51 13.72 4.15
C PHE A 780 2.70 15.11 3.55
N SER A 781 3.74 15.80 4.00
CA SER A 781 4.11 17.14 3.56
C SER A 781 5.59 17.20 3.18
N TYR A 782 5.93 17.98 2.16
CA TYR A 782 7.31 18.24 1.75
C TYR A 782 7.82 19.52 2.42
N VAL A 783 8.61 19.38 3.50
CA VAL A 783 8.99 20.51 4.37
C VAL A 783 10.36 21.09 4.05
N LYS A 784 11.24 20.32 3.39
CA LYS A 784 12.60 20.72 2.98
C LYS A 784 13.33 21.60 4.01
N GLY A 785 13.85 21.00 5.06
CA GLY A 785 14.52 21.70 6.16
C GLY A 785 14.31 20.97 7.47
N THR A 786 14.25 21.71 8.58
CA THR A 786 13.88 21.09 9.86
C THR A 786 12.45 20.55 9.78
N ARG A 787 12.16 19.44 10.43
CA ARG A 787 10.83 18.86 10.56
C ARG A 787 10.19 19.37 11.86
N ALA A 788 8.87 19.26 11.97
CA ALA A 788 8.23 19.40 13.27
C ALA A 788 8.51 18.15 14.13
N PRO A 789 8.42 18.26 15.46
CA PRO A 789 8.49 17.08 16.32
C PRO A 789 7.36 16.11 16.02
N ILE A 790 7.48 14.86 16.46
CA ILE A 790 6.40 13.87 16.45
C ILE A 790 5.76 13.87 17.83
N ALA A 791 4.44 14.12 17.88
CA ALA A 791 3.65 13.99 19.09
C ALA A 791 3.03 12.58 19.18
N LYS A 792 3.33 11.86 20.25
CA LYS A 792 2.70 10.58 20.59
C LYS A 792 2.09 10.67 21.98
N LEU A 793 0.83 10.25 22.07
CA LEU A 793 0.00 10.33 23.27
C LEU A 793 -0.57 8.96 23.57
N SER A 794 -0.60 8.57 24.85
CA SER A 794 -1.50 7.54 25.36
C SER A 794 -2.22 8.02 26.62
N ALA A 795 -3.39 7.44 26.88
CA ALA A 795 -4.24 7.77 28.02
C ALA A 795 -4.89 6.50 28.57
N THR A 796 -4.89 6.33 29.90
CA THR A 796 -5.49 5.16 30.55
C THR A 796 -6.17 5.55 31.87
N PRO A 797 -7.46 5.23 32.07
CA PRO A 797 -8.41 4.74 31.06
C PRO A 797 -8.87 5.87 30.11
N THR A 798 -9.38 5.52 28.92
CA THR A 798 -10.01 6.47 27.97
C THR A 798 -11.49 6.69 28.20
N ASP A 799 -12.11 5.90 29.09
CA ASP A 799 -13.52 5.98 29.42
C ASP A 799 -13.77 5.52 30.87
N GLY A 800 -14.94 5.83 31.41
CA GLY A 800 -15.28 5.58 32.81
C GLY A 800 -16.42 6.45 33.32
N VAL A 801 -16.75 6.33 34.59
CA VAL A 801 -17.76 7.20 35.26
C VAL A 801 -17.09 8.34 36.03
N ALA A 802 -17.74 9.50 36.09
CA ALA A 802 -17.24 10.61 36.91
C ALA A 802 -17.28 10.30 38.42
N PRO A 803 -16.27 10.71 39.22
CA PRO A 803 -15.02 11.32 38.78
C PRO A 803 -14.07 10.27 38.15
N LEU A 804 -13.58 10.56 36.94
CA LEU A 804 -12.64 9.71 36.20
C LEU A 804 -11.24 10.31 36.25
N THR A 805 -10.30 9.65 36.91
CA THR A 805 -8.88 10.02 36.87
C THR A 805 -8.20 9.26 35.75
N VAL A 806 -7.60 10.00 34.81
CA VAL A 806 -6.88 9.47 33.65
C VAL A 806 -5.40 9.75 33.82
N ALA A 807 -4.57 8.73 33.59
CA ALA A 807 -3.12 8.88 33.46
C ALA A 807 -2.75 9.08 31.99
N PHE A 808 -1.96 10.10 31.71
CA PHE A 808 -1.49 10.43 30.37
C PHE A 808 0.01 10.17 30.25
N SER A 809 0.46 9.84 29.03
CA SER A 809 1.88 9.66 28.72
C SER A 809 2.23 10.29 27.38
N SER A 810 3.39 10.96 27.33
CA SER A 810 4.00 11.47 26.11
C SER A 810 5.04 10.51 25.51
N GLU A 811 5.10 9.26 25.98
CA GLU A 811 6.10 8.28 25.58
C GLU A 811 6.11 8.04 24.06
N GLY A 812 7.31 8.07 23.47
CA GLY A 812 7.54 7.97 22.04
C GLY A 812 7.43 9.29 21.27
N SER A 813 7.04 10.39 21.91
CA SER A 813 7.22 11.74 21.33
C SER A 813 8.71 12.04 21.19
N ASN A 814 9.13 12.52 20.02
CA ASN A 814 10.53 12.84 19.73
C ASN A 814 10.64 13.94 18.68
N ASP A 815 11.86 14.43 18.44
CA ASP A 815 12.15 15.25 17.25
C ASP A 815 12.93 14.41 16.22
N PRO A 816 12.51 14.38 14.95
CA PRO A 816 13.26 13.71 13.89
C PRO A 816 14.64 14.31 13.62
N ASP A 817 14.87 15.57 13.98
CA ASP A 817 16.13 16.28 13.79
C ASP A 817 17.01 16.20 15.07
N PRO A 818 18.17 15.52 15.02
CA PRO A 818 18.94 15.17 16.23
C PRO A 818 19.48 16.35 17.05
N SER A 819 19.48 17.56 16.48
CA SER A 819 19.92 18.78 17.16
C SER A 819 18.85 19.42 18.04
N ASP A 820 17.59 18.99 17.91
CA ASP A 820 16.47 19.65 18.56
C ASP A 820 16.00 18.92 19.83
N SER A 821 15.62 19.72 20.83
CA SER A 821 15.05 19.26 22.11
C SER A 821 13.57 19.59 22.18
N ILE A 822 12.78 18.78 22.90
CA ILE A 822 11.31 18.93 22.94
C ILE A 822 10.78 19.33 24.32
N LYS A 823 9.61 19.99 24.34
CA LYS A 823 8.80 20.28 25.53
C LYS A 823 7.32 19.93 25.29
N PHE A 824 6.57 19.74 26.38
CA PHE A 824 5.19 19.28 26.36
C PHE A 824 4.21 20.35 26.88
N ALA A 825 3.01 20.37 26.31
CA ALA A 825 1.86 21.12 26.80
C ALA A 825 0.59 20.29 26.62
N TRP A 826 -0.10 20.02 27.72
CA TRP A 826 -1.33 19.24 27.78
C TRP A 826 -2.55 20.16 27.94
N ASP A 827 -3.59 19.90 27.17
CA ASP A 827 -4.93 20.48 27.27
C ASP A 827 -5.91 19.31 27.42
N PHE A 828 -6.51 19.14 28.61
CA PHE A 828 -7.31 17.94 28.91
C PHE A 828 -8.78 18.11 28.55
N ASP A 829 -9.30 19.33 28.48
CA ASP A 829 -10.71 19.60 28.19
C ASP A 829 -10.95 20.16 26.77
N GLY A 830 -9.89 20.42 26.02
CA GLY A 830 -9.93 20.91 24.65
C GLY A 830 -10.29 22.39 24.55
N ASN A 831 -10.14 23.15 25.65
CA ASN A 831 -10.52 24.57 25.70
C ASN A 831 -9.47 25.51 25.07
N GLY A 832 -8.32 24.97 24.63
CA GLY A 832 -7.22 25.71 24.03
C GLY A 832 -6.22 26.28 25.03
N THR A 833 -6.32 25.94 26.32
CA THR A 833 -5.39 26.37 27.38
C THR A 833 -4.55 25.19 27.89
N THR A 834 -3.33 25.48 28.34
CA THR A 834 -2.42 24.44 28.86
C THR A 834 -2.70 24.19 30.34
N ASP A 835 -3.10 22.96 30.67
CA ASP A 835 -3.35 22.47 32.02
C ASP A 835 -2.08 21.89 32.68
N SER A 836 -1.20 21.25 31.91
CA SER A 836 0.05 20.66 32.42
C SER A 836 1.19 20.70 31.40
N VAL A 837 2.43 20.68 31.91
CA VAL A 837 3.66 20.58 31.11
C VAL A 837 4.51 19.36 31.51
N ASP A 838 4.05 18.57 32.48
CA ASP A 838 4.71 17.33 32.86
C ASP A 838 4.59 16.31 31.71
N PRO A 839 5.61 15.47 31.46
CA PRO A 839 5.55 14.47 30.38
C PRO A 839 4.43 13.44 30.60
N ASN A 840 4.21 13.00 31.84
CA ASN A 840 3.25 11.95 32.19
C ASN A 840 2.31 12.40 33.32
N PRO A 841 1.38 13.35 33.06
CA PRO A 841 0.49 13.90 34.08
C PRO A 841 -0.72 12.99 34.36
N THR A 842 -1.45 13.31 35.42
CA THR A 842 -2.80 12.77 35.65
C THR A 842 -3.82 13.92 35.69
N PHE A 843 -5.04 13.65 35.24
CA PHE A 843 -6.14 14.62 35.28
C PHE A 843 -7.45 13.93 35.69
N THR A 844 -8.29 14.62 36.47
CA THR A 844 -9.57 14.08 36.97
C THR A 844 -10.75 14.83 36.37
N TYR A 845 -11.50 14.15 35.51
CA TYR A 845 -12.77 14.65 34.97
C TYR A 845 -13.89 14.42 35.97
N THR A 846 -14.51 15.51 36.45
CA THR A 846 -15.53 15.45 37.51
C THR A 846 -16.97 15.45 37.00
N THR A 847 -17.18 15.69 35.70
CA THR A 847 -18.49 15.76 35.06
C THR A 847 -18.56 14.77 33.90
N ASN A 848 -19.74 14.18 33.68
CA ASN A 848 -19.97 13.34 32.50
C ASN A 848 -19.93 14.21 31.23
N GLY A 849 -19.27 13.71 30.19
CA GLY A 849 -19.05 14.42 28.94
C GLY A 849 -18.06 13.68 28.06
N VAL A 850 -17.95 14.12 26.81
CA VAL A 850 -16.90 13.69 25.88
C VAL A 850 -15.89 14.81 25.81
N TYR A 851 -14.64 14.52 26.15
CA TYR A 851 -13.52 15.47 26.18
C TYR A 851 -12.49 15.10 25.13
N THR A 852 -11.79 16.09 24.58
CA THR A 852 -10.63 15.86 23.71
C THR A 852 -9.38 16.24 24.49
N ALA A 853 -8.63 15.23 24.94
CA ALA A 853 -7.33 15.46 25.55
C ALA A 853 -6.26 15.58 24.45
N ARG A 854 -5.46 16.64 24.51
CA ARG A 854 -4.47 16.99 23.50
C ARG A 854 -3.09 17.18 24.12
N LEU A 855 -2.10 16.53 23.52
CA LEU A 855 -0.69 16.80 23.73
C LEU A 855 -0.19 17.69 22.59
N THR A 856 0.44 18.81 22.92
CA THR A 856 1.25 19.61 22.00
C THR A 856 2.72 19.44 22.36
N VAL A 857 3.53 19.00 21.38
CA VAL A 857 4.99 18.91 21.50
C VAL A 857 5.58 20.09 20.75
N THR A 858 6.53 20.79 21.35
CA THR A 858 7.28 21.89 20.72
C THR A 858 8.77 21.60 20.76
N ASP A 859 9.47 21.78 19.65
CA ASP A 859 10.92 21.62 19.58
C ASP A 859 11.68 22.91 19.97
N SER A 860 13.01 22.87 19.96
CA SER A 860 13.87 24.05 20.21
C SER A 860 13.90 25.04 19.05
N SER A 861 13.46 24.64 17.85
CA SER A 861 13.31 25.50 16.69
C SER A 861 12.02 26.34 16.72
N GLY A 862 11.06 25.96 17.59
CA GLY A 862 9.75 26.58 17.76
C GLY A 862 8.63 25.90 16.95
N LYS A 863 8.91 24.79 16.26
CA LYS A 863 7.90 24.00 15.55
C LYS A 863 7.11 23.13 16.52
N THR A 864 5.87 22.86 16.15
CA THR A 864 4.94 22.12 16.99
C THR A 864 4.26 20.99 16.22
N ALA A 865 3.99 19.89 16.92
CA ALA A 865 3.02 18.89 16.51
C ALA A 865 2.06 18.60 17.65
N SER A 866 0.90 18.02 17.33
CA SER A 866 -0.09 17.64 18.35
C SER A 866 -0.66 16.27 18.08
N ALA A 867 -1.01 15.57 19.16
CA ALA A 867 -1.78 14.33 19.14
C ALA A 867 -2.97 14.49 20.07
N ASN A 868 -4.12 13.91 19.71
CA ASN A 868 -5.33 13.95 20.53
C ASN A 868 -5.88 12.54 20.78
N THR A 869 -6.64 12.41 21.85
CA THR A 869 -7.51 11.25 22.09
C THR A 869 -8.83 11.70 22.71
N THR A 870 -9.87 10.92 22.48
CA THR A 870 -11.19 11.17 23.05
C THR A 870 -11.30 10.47 24.40
N ILE A 871 -11.72 11.23 25.43
CA ILE A 871 -12.03 10.71 26.77
C ILE A 871 -13.55 10.74 26.98
N THR A 872 -14.16 9.58 27.20
CA THR A 872 -15.62 9.44 27.39
C THR A 872 -15.95 9.25 28.87
N VAL A 873 -16.54 10.27 29.49
CA VAL A 873 -16.90 10.26 30.92
C VAL A 873 -18.40 10.11 31.09
N GLY A 874 -18.81 9.14 31.89
CA GLY A 874 -20.21 8.74 32.10
C GLY A 874 -20.57 7.39 31.48
N ASN A 875 -19.66 6.76 30.72
CA ASN A 875 -19.83 5.43 30.15
C ASN A 875 -18.51 4.66 30.23
N THR A 876 -18.53 3.33 30.34
CA THR A 876 -17.34 2.47 30.42
C THR A 876 -17.42 1.43 29.33
N SER A 877 -16.34 1.29 28.56
CA SER A 877 -16.27 0.31 27.48
C SER A 877 -16.61 -1.09 28.00
N PRO A 878 -17.44 -1.86 27.28
CA PRO A 878 -17.76 -3.22 27.69
C PRO A 878 -16.49 -4.08 27.62
N THR A 879 -16.34 -5.05 28.53
CA THR A 879 -15.31 -6.08 28.40
C THR A 879 -15.89 -7.24 27.60
N VAL A 880 -15.32 -7.54 26.44
CA VAL A 880 -15.64 -8.72 25.62
C VAL A 880 -14.47 -9.69 25.74
N LYS A 881 -14.77 -10.98 25.90
CA LYS A 881 -13.75 -12.02 25.88
C LYS A 881 -14.25 -13.29 25.21
N VAL A 882 -13.56 -13.73 24.16
CA VAL A 882 -13.70 -15.05 23.56
C VAL A 882 -13.02 -16.05 24.50
N THR A 883 -13.82 -16.95 25.06
CA THR A 883 -13.34 -17.98 26.00
C THR A 883 -13.29 -19.38 25.38
N VAL A 884 -14.01 -19.58 24.29
CA VAL A 884 -14.01 -20.78 23.46
C VAL A 884 -14.15 -20.31 22.01
N PRO A 885 -13.37 -20.84 21.06
CA PRO A 885 -12.28 -21.82 21.23
C PRO A 885 -11.07 -21.21 21.97
N THR A 886 -10.16 -22.06 22.45
CA THR A 886 -8.91 -21.60 23.05
C THR A 886 -7.97 -21.08 21.95
N GLU A 887 -7.28 -19.97 22.21
CA GLU A 887 -6.21 -19.44 21.36
C GLU A 887 -5.21 -20.54 20.94
N GLY A 888 -4.84 -20.55 19.66
CA GLY A 888 -3.98 -21.54 19.01
C GLY A 888 -4.62 -22.91 18.79
N GLY A 889 -5.87 -23.12 19.21
CA GLY A 889 -6.55 -24.42 19.10
C GLY A 889 -6.68 -24.93 17.67
N LEU A 890 -6.76 -26.25 17.49
CA LEU A 890 -6.69 -26.89 16.16
C LEU A 890 -8.07 -27.31 15.62
N PHE A 891 -8.38 -26.99 14.36
CA PHE A 891 -9.63 -27.33 13.66
C PHE A 891 -9.41 -27.87 12.23
N SER A 892 -10.45 -28.39 11.59
CA SER A 892 -10.49 -28.73 10.17
C SER A 892 -11.61 -27.96 9.48
N PHE A 893 -11.40 -27.54 8.23
CA PHE A 893 -12.47 -26.97 7.42
C PHE A 893 -13.61 -27.97 7.20
N GLY A 894 -14.85 -27.48 7.32
CA GLY A 894 -16.06 -28.29 7.42
C GLY A 894 -16.49 -28.58 8.86
N ASP A 895 -15.66 -28.27 9.86
CA ASP A 895 -16.04 -28.37 11.26
C ASP A 895 -17.03 -27.27 11.66
N SER A 896 -17.81 -27.54 12.70
CA SER A 896 -18.53 -26.52 13.47
C SER A 896 -17.70 -26.09 14.67
N ILE A 897 -17.31 -24.82 14.71
CA ILE A 897 -16.48 -24.26 15.77
C ILE A 897 -17.37 -23.71 16.87
N PRO A 898 -17.37 -24.31 18.08
CA PRO A 898 -18.12 -23.76 19.19
C PRO A 898 -17.50 -22.43 19.62
N PHE A 899 -18.35 -21.47 19.98
CA PHE A 899 -17.91 -20.24 20.60
C PHE A 899 -18.61 -20.00 21.93
N ASN A 900 -17.89 -19.35 22.84
CA ASN A 900 -18.43 -18.81 24.07
C ASN A 900 -17.76 -17.49 24.38
N VAL A 901 -18.56 -16.45 24.54
CA VAL A 901 -18.14 -15.07 24.75
C VAL A 901 -18.70 -14.61 26.09
N THR A 902 -17.81 -14.13 26.95
CA THR A 902 -18.23 -13.43 28.17
C THR A 902 -18.21 -11.94 27.90
N VAL A 903 -19.33 -11.29 28.15
CA VAL A 903 -19.45 -9.83 28.06
C VAL A 903 -19.85 -9.29 29.43
N THR A 904 -19.19 -8.23 29.86
CA THR A 904 -19.58 -7.47 31.06
C THR A 904 -19.55 -5.99 30.77
N ASP A 905 -20.56 -5.28 31.24
CA ASP A 905 -20.68 -3.84 31.10
C ASP A 905 -21.16 -3.25 32.44
N PRO A 906 -20.42 -2.32 33.06
CA PRO A 906 -20.80 -1.78 34.37
C PRO A 906 -22.13 -0.99 34.37
N GLN A 907 -22.57 -0.46 33.23
CA GLN A 907 -23.72 0.43 33.09
C GLN A 907 -24.98 -0.27 32.54
N ASP A 908 -24.84 -1.25 31.64
CA ASP A 908 -25.93 -1.92 30.94
C ASP A 908 -26.62 -3.02 31.77
N GLY A 909 -26.06 -3.38 32.93
CA GLY A 909 -26.61 -4.41 33.81
C GLY A 909 -26.54 -5.81 33.20
N THR A 910 -27.69 -6.45 32.96
CA THR A 910 -27.72 -7.76 32.28
C THR A 910 -27.46 -7.58 30.79
N ILE A 911 -26.40 -8.23 30.29
CA ILE A 911 -26.07 -8.21 28.87
C ILE A 911 -27.14 -8.91 28.04
N ASP A 912 -27.58 -8.23 26.99
CA ASP A 912 -28.39 -8.82 25.94
C ASP A 912 -27.49 -9.56 24.95
N CYS A 913 -27.37 -10.88 25.13
CA CYS A 913 -26.57 -11.72 24.26
C CYS A 913 -26.98 -11.68 22.79
N SER A 914 -28.21 -11.24 22.46
CA SER A 914 -28.62 -11.09 21.05
C SER A 914 -27.89 -9.95 20.32
N ARG A 915 -27.21 -9.07 21.06
CA ARG A 915 -26.37 -7.97 20.53
C ARG A 915 -24.89 -8.30 20.47
N VAL A 916 -24.47 -9.48 20.96
CA VAL A 916 -23.09 -9.95 20.81
C VAL A 916 -22.95 -10.55 19.43
N GLU A 917 -22.17 -9.93 18.57
CA GLU A 917 -21.88 -10.42 17.23
C GLU A 917 -20.59 -11.24 17.27
N VAL A 918 -20.61 -12.46 16.72
CA VAL A 918 -19.45 -13.35 16.65
C VAL A 918 -19.28 -13.82 15.22
N THR A 919 -18.11 -13.59 14.65
CA THR A 919 -17.79 -13.89 13.25
C THR A 919 -16.61 -14.84 13.18
N PHE A 920 -16.72 -15.88 12.37
CA PHE A 920 -15.58 -16.66 11.90
C PHE A 920 -14.96 -15.91 10.71
N VAL A 921 -13.68 -15.59 10.83
CA VAL A 921 -12.87 -15.00 9.77
C VAL A 921 -11.88 -16.05 9.31
N LEU A 922 -11.93 -16.42 8.03
CA LEU A 922 -10.85 -17.17 7.39
C LEU A 922 -9.69 -16.22 7.17
N GLY A 923 -8.60 -16.42 7.89
CA GLY A 923 -7.35 -15.71 7.67
C GLY A 923 -6.45 -16.51 6.75
N HIS A 924 -5.75 -15.85 5.85
CA HIS A 924 -4.66 -16.46 5.10
C HIS A 924 -3.57 -15.46 4.74
N ASP A 925 -2.33 -15.92 4.88
CA ASP A 925 -1.11 -15.11 4.74
C ASP A 925 -1.19 -13.83 5.59
N SER A 926 -1.49 -12.69 4.96
CA SER A 926 -1.59 -11.36 5.57
C SER A 926 -2.97 -10.72 5.46
N HIS A 927 -4.04 -11.46 5.11
CA HIS A 927 -5.40 -10.92 5.13
C HIS A 927 -6.45 -11.93 5.58
N GLY A 928 -7.73 -11.53 5.62
CA GLY A 928 -8.82 -12.44 5.94
C GLY A 928 -10.14 -12.09 5.28
N HIS A 929 -11.06 -13.03 5.34
CA HIS A 929 -12.43 -12.95 4.84
C HIS A 929 -13.39 -13.37 5.96
N ALA A 930 -14.33 -12.51 6.32
CA ALA A 930 -15.40 -12.89 7.23
C ALA A 930 -16.37 -13.86 6.53
N GLU A 931 -16.52 -15.07 7.08
CA GLU A 931 -17.25 -16.16 6.43
C GLU A 931 -18.62 -16.41 7.02
N SER A 932 -18.73 -16.52 8.34
CA SER A 932 -19.99 -16.80 9.02
C SER A 932 -20.13 -15.94 10.25
N THR A 933 -21.33 -15.39 10.44
CA THR A 933 -21.66 -14.53 11.59
C THR A 933 -22.85 -15.10 12.35
N ALA A 934 -22.74 -15.10 13.67
CA ALA A 934 -23.80 -15.45 14.59
C ALA A 934 -24.00 -14.33 15.62
N THR A 935 -25.18 -14.29 16.21
CA THR A 935 -25.45 -13.44 17.37
C THR A 935 -25.67 -14.31 18.60
N GLY A 936 -25.03 -13.99 19.72
CA GLY A 936 -25.15 -14.77 20.95
C GLY A 936 -23.90 -14.72 21.80
N CYS A 937 -24.04 -15.00 23.09
CA CYS A 937 -22.89 -15.24 23.97
C CYS A 937 -22.35 -16.67 23.83
N SER A 938 -23.10 -17.60 23.23
CA SER A 938 -22.62 -18.95 22.92
C SER A 938 -23.34 -19.52 21.69
N GLY A 939 -22.66 -20.43 21.00
CA GLY A 939 -23.18 -21.05 19.78
C GLY A 939 -22.12 -21.83 19.03
N THR A 940 -22.35 -22.02 17.73
CA THR A 940 -21.40 -22.67 16.82
C THR A 940 -21.33 -21.90 15.51
N LEU A 941 -20.14 -21.74 14.96
CA LEU A 941 -19.89 -21.16 13.64
C LEU A 941 -19.48 -22.28 12.67
N PRO A 942 -20.22 -22.51 11.58
CA PRO A 942 -19.78 -23.45 10.56
C PRO A 942 -18.59 -22.88 9.77
N THR A 943 -17.69 -23.75 9.36
CA THR A 943 -16.62 -23.47 8.37
C THR A 943 -16.93 -24.24 7.09
N PHE A 944 -16.56 -23.73 5.90
CA PHE A 944 -16.85 -24.46 4.67
C PHE A 944 -15.75 -25.46 4.35
N ALA A 945 -16.13 -26.70 3.99
CA ALA A 945 -15.16 -27.74 3.69
C ALA A 945 -14.29 -27.42 2.46
N GLU A 946 -14.82 -26.60 1.54
CA GLU A 946 -14.14 -26.15 0.32
C GLU A 946 -13.05 -25.10 0.58
N ASP A 947 -13.05 -24.46 1.74
CA ASP A 947 -12.06 -23.45 2.12
C ASP A 947 -10.66 -24.02 2.35
N VAL A 948 -10.55 -25.35 2.51
CA VAL A 948 -9.25 -26.05 2.48
C VAL A 948 -8.50 -25.83 1.16
N SER A 949 -9.21 -25.44 0.10
CA SER A 949 -8.62 -25.10 -1.20
C SER A 949 -8.19 -23.63 -1.31
N HIS A 950 -8.41 -22.79 -0.29
CA HIS A 950 -7.76 -21.49 -0.22
C HIS A 950 -6.25 -21.71 -0.14
N GLY A 951 -5.52 -21.11 -1.09
CA GLY A 951 -4.07 -21.19 -1.12
C GLY A 951 -3.43 -20.38 0.00
N GLY A 952 -2.17 -20.67 0.33
CA GLY A 952 -1.41 -19.92 1.34
C GLY A 952 -1.50 -20.50 2.75
N ASN A 953 -1.03 -19.74 3.73
CA ASN A 953 -1.08 -20.10 5.15
C ASN A 953 -2.47 -19.82 5.73
N VAL A 954 -3.39 -20.77 5.65
CA VAL A 954 -4.79 -20.58 6.08
C VAL A 954 -5.02 -20.91 7.57
N PHE A 955 -5.77 -20.07 8.27
CA PHE A 955 -6.15 -20.18 9.69
C PHE A 955 -7.54 -19.59 9.95
N GLY A 956 -8.11 -19.80 11.15
CA GLY A 956 -9.41 -19.24 11.53
C GLY A 956 -9.25 -18.20 12.64
N VAL A 957 -10.09 -17.18 12.66
CA VAL A 957 -10.18 -16.20 13.75
C VAL A 957 -11.62 -16.09 14.19
N ILE A 958 -11.88 -16.21 15.48
CA ILE A 958 -13.18 -15.97 16.10
C ILE A 958 -13.18 -14.54 16.62
N SER A 959 -13.89 -13.65 15.93
CA SER A 959 -14.00 -12.23 16.28
C SER A 959 -15.34 -11.95 16.95
N ALA A 960 -15.33 -11.51 18.21
CA ALA A 960 -16.54 -11.17 18.95
C ALA A 960 -16.58 -9.67 19.26
N SER A 961 -17.72 -9.02 19.02
CA SER A 961 -17.92 -7.61 19.32
C SER A 961 -19.23 -7.35 20.08
N TYR A 962 -19.21 -6.32 20.94
CA TYR A 962 -20.40 -5.81 21.61
C TYR A 962 -20.33 -4.29 21.72
N THR A 963 -21.41 -3.63 21.35
CA THR A 963 -21.64 -2.19 21.55
C THR A 963 -22.63 -2.00 22.69
N ASP A 964 -22.30 -1.19 23.68
CA ASP A 964 -23.18 -0.89 24.82
C ASP A 964 -24.38 0.02 24.41
N LYS A 965 -25.15 0.54 25.37
CA LYS A 965 -26.28 1.46 25.12
C LYS A 965 -25.91 2.94 25.25
N GLY A 966 -24.64 3.26 25.51
CA GLY A 966 -24.20 4.59 25.90
C GLY A 966 -24.52 4.96 27.34
N GLY A 967 -23.94 6.05 27.79
CA GLY A 967 -24.13 6.59 29.14
C GLY A 967 -25.32 7.55 29.26
N PRO A 968 -25.78 7.85 30.48
CA PRO A 968 -26.86 8.80 30.73
C PRO A 968 -26.51 10.20 30.21
N GLY A 969 -27.52 10.93 29.72
CA GLY A 969 -27.32 12.29 29.20
C GLY A 969 -26.81 12.36 27.75
N GLY A 970 -26.91 11.25 27.01
CA GLY A 970 -26.48 11.20 25.60
C GLY A 970 -24.99 10.95 25.42
N ILE A 971 -24.32 10.38 26.42
CA ILE A 971 -22.93 9.94 26.28
C ILE A 971 -22.88 8.79 25.25
N PRO A 972 -22.01 8.85 24.23
CA PRO A 972 -21.99 7.87 23.15
C PRO A 972 -21.80 6.43 23.62
N ALA A 973 -22.34 5.50 22.83
CA ALA A 973 -22.10 4.07 23.02
C ALA A 973 -20.66 3.71 22.67
N LEU A 974 -20.08 2.76 23.40
CA LEU A 974 -18.72 2.26 23.20
C LEU A 974 -18.76 0.81 22.71
N THR A 975 -17.78 0.45 21.89
CA THR A 975 -17.66 -0.88 21.28
C THR A 975 -16.32 -1.49 21.60
N THR A 976 -16.33 -2.75 22.03
CA THR A 976 -15.12 -3.55 22.24
C THR A 976 -15.18 -4.79 21.36
N VAL A 977 -14.02 -5.19 20.86
CA VAL A 977 -13.82 -6.43 20.09
C VAL A 977 -12.78 -7.27 20.82
N ASP A 978 -12.98 -8.59 20.83
CA ASP A 978 -11.95 -9.57 21.21
C ASP A 978 -11.85 -10.66 20.15
N GLN A 979 -10.65 -11.19 19.94
CA GLN A 979 -10.39 -12.21 18.93
C GLN A 979 -9.64 -13.40 19.52
N ALA A 980 -9.96 -14.60 19.01
CA ALA A 980 -9.17 -15.80 19.24
C ALA A 980 -8.77 -16.43 17.90
N THR A 981 -7.47 -16.63 17.67
CA THR A 981 -6.95 -17.30 16.47
C THR A 981 -6.86 -18.80 16.71
N ILE A 982 -7.32 -19.59 15.74
CA ILE A 982 -7.23 -21.05 15.71
C ILE A 982 -6.52 -21.52 14.45
N ARG A 983 -5.85 -22.67 14.53
CA ARG A 983 -4.97 -23.20 13.49
C ARG A 983 -5.57 -24.41 12.82
N GLN A 984 -5.26 -24.62 11.54
CA GLN A 984 -5.66 -25.85 10.88
C GLN A 984 -4.90 -27.06 11.44
N LYS A 985 -5.57 -28.21 11.56
CA LYS A 985 -4.92 -29.49 11.92
C LYS A 985 -3.87 -29.89 10.90
N LYS A 986 -4.14 -29.68 9.61
CA LYS A 986 -3.20 -29.95 8.54
C LYS A 986 -2.40 -28.69 8.23
N GLN A 987 -1.09 -28.80 8.35
CA GLN A 987 -0.10 -27.75 8.11
C GLN A 987 0.72 -28.11 6.88
N GLU A 988 0.52 -27.36 5.80
CA GLU A 988 1.25 -27.51 4.54
C GLU A 988 2.58 -26.76 4.66
N VAL A 989 3.68 -27.51 4.67
CA VAL A 989 4.98 -26.97 5.13
C VAL A 989 5.67 -26.12 4.07
N GLU A 990 5.14 -26.05 2.86
CA GLU A 990 5.56 -25.08 1.84
C GLU A 990 5.25 -23.64 2.27
N PHE A 991 4.21 -23.39 3.05
CA PHE A 991 3.79 -22.04 3.45
C PHE A 991 4.49 -21.51 4.71
N VAL A 992 5.42 -22.27 5.30
CA VAL A 992 6.18 -21.78 6.47
C VAL A 992 7.08 -20.61 6.08
N VAL A 993 7.01 -19.55 6.89
CA VAL A 993 7.81 -18.33 6.70
C VAL A 993 9.19 -18.49 7.34
N ASP A 994 9.24 -18.98 8.58
CA ASP A 994 10.46 -19.11 9.37
C ASP A 994 11.10 -20.49 9.21
N GLN A 995 12.32 -20.51 8.70
CA GLN A 995 13.04 -21.75 8.39
C GLN A 995 14.55 -21.55 8.26
N SER A 996 15.30 -22.66 8.28
CA SER A 996 16.73 -22.70 7.95
C SER A 996 17.08 -23.98 7.22
N GLY A 997 17.84 -23.85 6.12
CA GLY A 997 18.49 -24.98 5.43
C GLY A 997 17.59 -25.85 4.56
N THR A 998 16.32 -25.49 4.36
CA THR A 998 15.38 -26.26 3.51
C THR A 998 15.11 -25.59 2.17
N ASN A 999 14.64 -26.34 1.18
CA ASN A 999 14.16 -25.84 -0.11
C ASN A 999 12.76 -26.40 -0.45
N THR A 1000 12.09 -25.81 -1.44
CA THR A 1000 10.82 -26.33 -1.98
C THR A 1000 11.03 -27.05 -3.32
N ALA A 1001 10.21 -28.06 -3.59
CA ALA A 1001 10.14 -28.74 -4.89
C ALA A 1001 8.70 -29.15 -5.21
N ALA A 1002 8.33 -29.23 -6.50
CA ALA A 1002 6.99 -29.65 -6.90
C ALA A 1002 6.74 -31.13 -6.60
N THR A 1003 5.50 -31.44 -6.20
CA THR A 1003 5.03 -32.81 -5.95
C THR A 1003 3.68 -33.04 -6.58
N THR A 1004 3.37 -34.30 -6.89
CA THR A 1004 2.03 -34.74 -7.33
C THR A 1004 1.29 -35.51 -6.23
N ASP A 1005 1.83 -35.51 -5.01
CA ASP A 1005 1.21 -36.13 -3.84
C ASP A 1005 -0.02 -35.34 -3.38
N THR A 1006 -0.86 -35.94 -2.53
CA THR A 1006 -2.06 -35.26 -2.03
C THR A 1006 -1.70 -34.15 -1.02
N GLY A 1007 -2.21 -32.95 -1.25
CA GLY A 1007 -1.94 -31.74 -0.47
C GLY A 1007 -1.49 -30.57 -1.37
N GLY A 1008 -0.92 -29.55 -0.76
CA GLY A 1008 -0.31 -28.44 -1.46
C GLY A 1008 0.78 -28.93 -2.41
N GLY A 1009 0.79 -28.36 -3.62
CA GLY A 1009 1.53 -28.90 -4.78
C GLY A 1009 3.06 -28.86 -4.65
N LEU A 1010 3.59 -28.49 -3.48
CA LEU A 1010 5.01 -28.38 -3.17
C LEU A 1010 5.36 -29.24 -1.94
N GLN A 1011 6.63 -29.62 -1.83
CA GLN A 1011 7.19 -30.31 -0.68
C GLN A 1011 8.43 -29.56 -0.19
N ARG A 1012 8.81 -29.74 1.08
CA ARG A 1012 10.12 -29.33 1.61
C ARG A 1012 11.14 -30.46 1.46
N GLY A 1013 12.30 -30.15 0.88
CA GLY A 1013 13.39 -31.07 0.63
C GLY A 1013 14.72 -30.60 1.22
N SER A 1014 15.81 -31.28 0.81
CA SER A 1014 17.19 -31.00 1.22
C SER A 1014 17.45 -31.00 2.74
N LEU A 1015 16.53 -31.58 3.51
CA LEU A 1015 16.54 -31.59 4.96
C LEU A 1015 17.78 -32.31 5.50
N GLY A 1016 18.62 -31.58 6.23
CA GLY A 1016 19.85 -32.04 6.85
C GLY A 1016 19.91 -31.78 8.36
N SER A 1017 21.05 -32.14 8.95
CA SER A 1017 21.24 -32.05 10.40
C SER A 1017 21.25 -30.60 10.87
N GLY A 1018 20.31 -30.23 11.73
CA GLY A 1018 20.21 -28.89 12.31
C GLY A 1018 19.34 -27.92 11.51
N ASP A 1019 18.86 -28.34 10.33
CA ASP A 1019 17.83 -27.61 9.60
C ASP A 1019 16.52 -27.64 10.39
N TRP A 1020 15.69 -26.64 10.18
CA TRP A 1020 14.43 -26.53 10.91
C TRP A 1020 13.40 -25.73 10.14
N ILE A 1021 12.14 -26.00 10.47
CA ILE A 1021 10.99 -25.16 10.10
C ILE A 1021 10.18 -24.86 11.36
N ALA A 1022 9.66 -23.65 11.47
CA ALA A 1022 8.67 -23.30 12.49
C ALA A 1022 7.28 -23.28 11.85
N LEU A 1023 6.33 -23.99 12.43
CA LEU A 1023 4.94 -23.90 12.00
C LEU A 1023 4.43 -22.48 12.24
N ASN A 1024 3.52 -22.02 11.38
CA ASN A 1024 3.06 -20.63 11.40
C ASN A 1024 2.14 -20.38 12.61
N GLY A 1025 2.50 -19.38 13.42
CA GLY A 1025 1.75 -18.98 14.61
C GLY A 1025 1.84 -19.93 15.80
N GLU A 1026 1.12 -19.58 16.88
CA GLU A 1026 1.02 -20.42 18.08
C GLU A 1026 -0.03 -21.52 17.91
N ILE A 1027 0.27 -22.71 18.46
CA ILE A 1027 -0.56 -23.92 18.38
C ILE A 1027 -0.81 -24.42 19.80
N ASN A 1028 -2.07 -24.72 20.09
CA ASN A 1028 -2.54 -25.33 21.32
C ASN A 1028 -3.00 -26.77 21.03
N LEU A 1029 -2.38 -27.74 21.70
CA LEU A 1029 -2.59 -29.17 21.47
C LEU A 1029 -3.76 -29.76 22.28
N GLN A 1030 -4.65 -28.92 22.79
CA GLN A 1030 -5.88 -29.35 23.46
C GLN A 1030 -6.64 -30.39 22.61
N ASN A 1031 -6.93 -31.54 23.21
CA ASN A 1031 -7.60 -32.69 22.56
C ASN A 1031 -6.87 -33.27 21.34
N ILE A 1032 -5.57 -33.04 21.21
CA ILE A 1032 -4.69 -33.66 20.21
C ILE A 1032 -3.87 -34.76 20.88
N ASN A 1033 -3.73 -35.88 20.20
CA ASN A 1033 -3.03 -37.06 20.73
C ASN A 1033 -2.04 -37.68 19.75
N SER A 1034 -2.01 -37.20 18.51
CA SER A 1034 -1.11 -37.71 17.49
C SER A 1034 -0.64 -36.63 16.53
N LEU A 1035 0.50 -36.89 15.90
CA LEU A 1035 1.12 -36.08 14.88
C LEU A 1035 1.50 -36.97 13.70
N THR A 1036 1.01 -36.63 12.51
CA THR A 1036 1.24 -37.37 11.29
C THR A 1036 2.14 -36.58 10.36
N PHE A 1037 3.22 -37.21 9.88
CA PHE A 1037 4.10 -36.65 8.87
C PHE A 1037 3.85 -37.35 7.54
N ARG A 1038 3.64 -36.57 6.46
CA ARG A 1038 3.58 -37.08 5.09
C ARG A 1038 4.95 -36.92 4.43
N THR A 1039 5.67 -38.02 4.29
CA THR A 1039 7.07 -37.98 3.82
C THR A 1039 7.33 -38.94 2.67
N SER A 1040 8.37 -38.65 1.88
CA SER A 1040 8.90 -39.54 0.84
C SER A 1040 10.43 -39.58 0.88
N GLY A 1041 11.03 -40.63 0.31
CA GLY A 1041 12.46 -40.83 0.31
C GLY A 1041 12.99 -41.48 1.60
N GLY A 1042 14.29 -41.30 1.83
CA GLY A 1042 15.06 -42.09 2.81
C GLY A 1042 15.75 -43.29 2.15
N SER A 1043 16.95 -43.64 2.60
CA SER A 1043 17.70 -44.76 2.02
C SER A 1043 17.27 -46.09 2.64
N GLY A 1044 16.96 -47.10 1.83
CA GLY A 1044 16.55 -48.42 2.32
C GLY A 1044 17.66 -49.26 2.97
N ALA A 1045 18.91 -48.76 3.06
CA ALA A 1045 20.07 -49.52 3.54
C ALA A 1045 20.85 -48.86 4.70
N ALA A 1046 20.49 -47.64 5.08
CA ALA A 1046 21.08 -46.86 6.17
C ALA A 1046 19.95 -45.96 6.70
N GLY A 1047 19.68 -45.96 8.01
CA GLY A 1047 18.46 -45.38 8.62
C GLY A 1047 18.11 -43.97 8.12
N THR A 1048 16.88 -43.53 8.35
CA THR A 1048 16.39 -42.20 7.98
C THR A 1048 16.72 -41.12 9.01
N GLY A 1049 16.47 -39.85 8.69
CA GLY A 1049 16.52 -38.78 9.70
C GLY A 1049 15.35 -38.85 10.70
N SER A 1050 15.50 -38.16 11.82
CA SER A 1050 14.46 -37.93 12.82
C SER A 1050 14.06 -36.46 12.86
N VAL A 1051 12.88 -36.20 13.43
CA VAL A 1051 12.37 -34.85 13.70
C VAL A 1051 12.21 -34.70 15.21
N GLU A 1052 12.88 -33.72 15.79
CA GLU A 1052 12.56 -33.24 17.13
C GLU A 1052 11.46 -32.19 17.01
N VAL A 1053 10.29 -32.47 17.60
CA VAL A 1053 9.21 -31.50 17.77
C VAL A 1053 9.52 -30.72 19.03
N ARG A 1054 9.80 -29.42 18.90
CA ARG A 1054 10.25 -28.54 19.98
C ARG A 1054 9.29 -27.38 20.20
N LEU A 1055 9.26 -26.89 21.42
CA LEU A 1055 8.45 -25.73 21.83
C LEU A 1055 9.28 -24.45 21.82
N ASP A 1056 8.69 -23.38 21.30
CA ASP A 1056 9.04 -21.96 21.43
C ASP A 1056 10.37 -21.49 20.83
N ALA A 1057 11.34 -22.39 20.64
CA ALA A 1057 12.61 -22.10 19.97
C ALA A 1057 13.24 -23.35 19.33
N VAL A 1058 14.16 -23.15 18.37
CA VAL A 1058 14.95 -24.22 17.73
C VAL A 1058 15.71 -25.07 18.75
N ASN A 1059 16.14 -24.48 19.86
CA ASN A 1059 16.80 -25.15 20.98
C ASN A 1059 15.91 -25.30 22.23
N GLY A 1060 14.61 -25.03 22.10
CA GLY A 1060 13.64 -25.13 23.19
C GLY A 1060 13.32 -26.57 23.61
N PRO A 1061 12.43 -26.77 24.60
CA PRO A 1061 12.09 -28.10 25.12
C PRO A 1061 11.61 -29.05 24.02
N VAL A 1062 12.10 -30.30 24.04
CA VAL A 1062 11.64 -31.35 23.11
C VAL A 1062 10.33 -31.93 23.65
N LEU A 1063 9.28 -31.82 22.84
CA LEU A 1063 7.98 -32.43 23.13
C LEU A 1063 7.98 -33.91 22.75
N THR A 1064 8.50 -34.24 21.57
CA THR A 1064 8.71 -35.62 21.11
C THR A 1064 9.80 -35.68 20.05
N THR A 1065 10.41 -36.85 19.90
CA THR A 1065 11.34 -37.13 18.79
C THR A 1065 10.78 -38.28 17.98
N VAL A 1066 10.58 -38.05 16.69
CA VAL A 1066 10.01 -39.04 15.76
C VAL A 1066 11.07 -39.50 14.76
N THR A 1067 11.21 -40.81 14.60
CA THR A 1067 12.08 -41.38 13.56
C THR A 1067 11.22 -41.75 12.37
N ILE A 1068 11.49 -41.14 11.21
CA ILE A 1068 10.65 -41.25 10.01
C ILE A 1068 11.06 -42.47 9.20
N ALA A 1069 10.30 -43.56 9.12
CA ALA A 1069 10.66 -44.72 8.30
C ALA A 1069 10.88 -44.35 6.80
N PRO A 1070 11.82 -45.00 6.09
CA PRO A 1070 12.06 -44.73 4.67
C PRO A 1070 10.88 -45.22 3.81
N THR A 1071 10.60 -44.52 2.72
CA THR A 1071 9.65 -44.98 1.70
C THR A 1071 10.39 -45.62 0.52
N ALA A 1072 9.63 -46.14 -0.47
CA ALA A 1072 10.21 -46.84 -1.60
C ALA A 1072 11.15 -45.98 -2.47
N ASN A 1073 10.87 -44.68 -2.58
CA ASN A 1073 11.66 -43.70 -3.33
C ASN A 1073 11.20 -42.26 -2.99
N ALA A 1074 11.89 -41.26 -3.53
CA ALA A 1074 11.62 -39.83 -3.30
C ALA A 1074 10.26 -39.31 -3.83
N THR A 1075 9.49 -40.12 -4.57
CA THR A 1075 8.16 -39.75 -5.11
C THR A 1075 7.03 -40.62 -4.53
N THR A 1076 7.35 -41.68 -3.79
CA THR A 1076 6.37 -42.51 -3.10
C THR A 1076 6.23 -42.02 -1.67
N TYR A 1077 5.05 -41.49 -1.37
CA TYR A 1077 4.77 -40.92 -0.05
C TYR A 1077 4.06 -41.90 0.87
N ALA A 1078 4.37 -41.79 2.16
CA ALA A 1078 3.70 -42.49 3.24
C ALA A 1078 3.36 -41.51 4.36
N SER A 1079 2.23 -41.75 5.02
CA SER A 1079 1.84 -41.02 6.23
C SER A 1079 2.28 -41.82 7.45
N GLN A 1080 2.99 -41.18 8.36
CA GLN A 1080 3.54 -41.81 9.55
C GLN A 1080 3.08 -41.05 10.79
N THR A 1081 2.30 -41.74 11.64
CA THR A 1081 1.63 -41.15 12.80
C THR A 1081 2.36 -41.54 14.08
N PHE A 1082 2.63 -40.54 14.91
CA PHE A 1082 3.32 -40.68 16.19
C PHE A 1082 2.47 -40.10 17.32
N PRO A 1083 2.56 -40.62 18.55
CA PRO A 1083 1.90 -40.02 19.69
C PRO A 1083 2.52 -38.66 20.01
N ILE A 1084 1.68 -37.70 20.42
CA ILE A 1084 2.09 -36.42 20.96
C ILE A 1084 1.27 -36.12 22.21
N THR A 1085 1.89 -35.48 23.19
CA THR A 1085 1.22 -35.09 24.44
C THR A 1085 0.96 -33.60 24.39
N ASP A 1086 -0.21 -33.17 24.84
CA ASP A 1086 -0.51 -31.76 25.05
C ASP A 1086 0.34 -31.19 26.20
N PRO A 1087 1.24 -30.22 25.95
CA PRO A 1087 2.00 -29.56 27.01
C PRO A 1087 1.15 -28.56 27.83
N GLY A 1088 -0.07 -28.25 27.37
CA GLY A 1088 -0.95 -27.23 27.92
C GLY A 1088 -0.58 -25.82 27.46
N GLY A 1089 -1.57 -25.03 27.03
CA GLY A 1089 -1.36 -23.68 26.50
C GLY A 1089 -1.00 -23.66 25.01
N ALA A 1090 -0.87 -22.45 24.45
CA ALA A 1090 -0.45 -22.23 23.07
C ALA A 1090 1.08 -22.07 23.01
N HIS A 1091 1.73 -22.69 22.02
CA HIS A 1091 3.17 -22.69 21.84
C HIS A 1091 3.57 -22.55 20.37
N ARG A 1092 4.73 -21.95 20.08
CA ARG A 1092 5.31 -22.03 18.73
C ARG A 1092 5.94 -23.41 18.54
N ILE A 1093 5.57 -24.15 17.49
CA ILE A 1093 6.10 -25.51 17.25
C ILE A 1093 7.23 -25.47 16.21
N TYR A 1094 8.40 -25.96 16.60
CA TYR A 1094 9.58 -26.14 15.75
C TYR A 1094 9.77 -27.60 15.39
N LEU A 1095 10.03 -27.87 14.11
CA LEU A 1095 10.42 -29.18 13.60
C LEU A 1095 11.90 -29.12 13.26
N VAL A 1096 12.74 -29.74 14.10
CA VAL A 1096 14.21 -29.72 13.95
C VAL A 1096 14.70 -31.07 13.46
N PHE A 1097 15.37 -31.08 12.32
CA PHE A 1097 15.80 -32.30 11.64
C PHE A 1097 17.14 -32.80 12.20
N ARG A 1098 17.21 -34.08 12.55
CA ARG A 1098 18.36 -34.71 13.19
C ARG A 1098 18.78 -36.00 12.48
N PRO A 1099 20.08 -36.35 12.49
CA PRO A 1099 20.54 -37.64 12.00
C PRO A 1099 20.16 -38.75 12.99
N VAL A 1100 19.90 -39.95 12.47
CA VAL A 1100 19.81 -41.19 13.26
C VAL A 1100 21.09 -41.99 13.08
N ALA A 1101 21.50 -42.73 14.10
CA ALA A 1101 22.70 -43.57 14.05
C ALA A 1101 22.64 -44.54 12.85
N GLY A 1102 23.66 -44.49 12.00
CA GLY A 1102 23.72 -45.30 10.77
C GLY A 1102 22.85 -44.80 9.62
N GLY A 1103 22.32 -43.57 9.69
CA GLY A 1103 21.62 -42.88 8.60
C GLY A 1103 22.47 -41.85 7.84
N PRO A 1104 21.93 -41.19 6.81
CA PRO A 1104 22.64 -40.14 6.08
C PRO A 1104 22.80 -38.88 6.94
N THR A 1105 23.77 -38.04 6.59
CA THR A 1105 24.05 -36.77 7.29
C THR A 1105 23.35 -35.55 6.67
N ASN A 1106 22.75 -35.71 5.49
CA ASN A 1106 21.91 -34.74 4.79
C ASN A 1106 20.85 -35.45 3.93
N ASN A 1107 19.90 -34.68 3.38
CA ASN A 1107 18.82 -35.18 2.52
C ASN A 1107 18.02 -36.34 3.14
N PHE A 1108 17.57 -36.16 4.39
CA PHE A 1108 16.95 -37.22 5.18
C PHE A 1108 15.69 -37.81 4.53
N PHE A 1109 14.78 -36.96 4.08
CA PHE A 1109 13.53 -37.25 3.38
C PHE A 1109 12.94 -35.94 2.84
N ASN A 1110 11.86 -36.03 2.06
CA ASN A 1110 11.02 -34.88 1.72
C ASN A 1110 9.81 -34.85 2.66
N LEU A 1111 9.38 -33.65 3.08
CA LEU A 1111 8.20 -33.42 3.92
C LEU A 1111 7.16 -32.65 3.12
N ASN A 1112 5.96 -33.20 2.94
CA ASN A 1112 4.86 -32.55 2.24
C ASN A 1112 4.01 -31.73 3.22
N TRP A 1113 3.45 -32.37 4.23
CA TRP A 1113 2.65 -31.72 5.25
C TRP A 1113 2.77 -32.45 6.59
N VAL A 1114 2.33 -31.75 7.63
CA VAL A 1114 2.22 -32.27 9.00
C VAL A 1114 0.77 -32.12 9.45
N GLU A 1115 0.20 -33.14 10.06
CA GLU A 1115 -1.21 -33.13 10.48
C GLU A 1115 -1.37 -33.57 11.94
N PHE A 1116 -2.07 -32.76 12.72
CA PHE A 1116 -2.39 -33.04 14.11
C PHE A 1116 -3.68 -33.87 14.21
N GLY A 1117 -3.58 -35.05 14.79
CA GLY A 1117 -4.71 -35.97 14.97
C GLY A 1117 -5.37 -35.81 16.35
N GLY A 1118 -6.69 -35.69 16.33
CA GLY A 1118 -7.52 -35.50 17.52
C GLY A 1118 -8.76 -34.66 17.22
N GLN A 1119 -9.59 -34.45 18.24
CA GLN A 1119 -10.79 -33.61 18.10
C GLN A 1119 -10.41 -32.13 17.95
N GLY A 1120 -9.38 -31.67 18.66
CA GLY A 1120 -9.04 -30.25 18.69
C GLY A 1120 -10.15 -29.41 19.34
N VAL A 1121 -10.48 -28.26 18.73
CA VAL A 1121 -11.51 -27.33 19.23
C VAL A 1121 -12.90 -27.54 18.62
N SER A 1122 -13.04 -28.46 17.68
CA SER A 1122 -14.29 -28.71 16.95
C SER A 1122 -15.38 -29.28 17.86
N ALA A 1123 -16.65 -28.91 17.60
CA ALA A 1123 -17.78 -29.49 18.30
C ALA A 1123 -17.86 -31.03 18.05
N PRO A 1124 -18.18 -31.84 19.08
CA PRO A 1124 -18.26 -33.30 18.96
C PRO A 1124 -19.43 -33.81 18.10
#